data_AF-A0A935XZM2-F1
#
_entry.id   AF-A0A935XZM2-F1
#
_cell.length_a   1.000
_cell.length_b   1.000
_cell.length_c   1.000
_cell.angle_alpha   90.00
_cell.angle_beta   90.00
_cell.angle_gamma   90.00
#
_symmetry.space_group_name_H-M   'P 1'
#
loop_
_entity.id
_entity.type
_entity.pdbx_description
1 polymer ?
#
loop_
_entity_poly.entity_id
_entity_poly.type
_entity_poly.pdbx_seq_one_letter_code
_entity_poly.pdbx_strand_id
1 'polypeptide(L)'
;MKFKRVTVKKNERGLLLRNGDFSRVLQPGRHWLWEGFDTLRVETFALEQPAFTHGLADYLMAKEPEAVEANFVRVELGETQVGLRSENGVLVEVLAPATRRLYWKGLVDVQVEVVDIAGTAELPAALVHRLNNTQLRQRSVAGLAGVLQVQVPEYGAGVLTIDSKVERLLRPGSYAFWKYNRAIAVELVDLRLQALEVTGQEILTRDKVGLRLNLSATWRYTDVLKAFTQLAKPAEHLYRELQFGLRAAVGTRTLDELLENKTVIDDVVRAHVEGKLAGFGLALDSAGVKDVVLPGEMKTILAQVVEAGKSAEANVIRRREETAATRSLLNTAKVMEDNPVALRLKELETLERVAERIDKISVFGGLDQVLNGLVCVRGVPQPLYSKNTIGQEKQIKIKQPPVLFGKTQTVLAKLADQLGGPLVAYWNNPRGSVCHSDVLALYDVLGRIGRQDTIYLFLKSDGGSGQVSLRLVNLLRQHCRQLVALVPLECASAATMIALGADRILMGPTAYLTAVDTSLNHALSPVDRDNDREHERVGAVQMHPPAMWRRGRGGAAPPPGGGGGAAGPRGGGGRGGEKATALNSKYPSHSYPILLDEAVKIGLKAERMPQEVNTLLLELNGYYSEMGQKATTDFDEIRAHGNEIANIWEATGVQVFYQQDKDWFYRAEERRWITMNDNSGWRRIERAGNRIKRSLLHVA
;
A
#
# COMPACT_ATOMS: atom_id res chain seq x y z
N MET A 1 48.56 28.48 -53.15
CA MET A 1 47.79 29.50 -52.40
C MET A 1 46.30 29.20 -52.52
N LYS A 2 45.66 28.72 -51.45
CA LYS A 2 44.22 28.44 -51.42
C LYS A 2 43.51 29.57 -50.68
N PHE A 3 42.51 30.17 -51.31
CA PHE A 3 41.57 31.07 -50.64
C PHE A 3 40.32 30.26 -50.26
N LYS A 4 39.92 30.35 -49.01
CA LYS A 4 38.73 29.68 -48.48
C LYS A 4 37.64 30.73 -48.26
N ARG A 5 36.51 30.56 -48.94
CA ARG A 5 35.34 31.43 -48.77
C ARG A 5 34.46 30.88 -47.66
N VAL A 6 34.21 31.67 -46.63
CA VAL A 6 33.35 31.31 -45.50
C VAL A 6 32.23 32.34 -45.38
N THR A 7 31.00 31.89 -45.17
CA THR A 7 29.84 32.76 -44.94
C THR A 7 29.35 32.57 -43.52
N VAL A 8 29.31 33.65 -42.74
CA VAL A 8 28.72 33.68 -41.39
C VAL A 8 27.36 34.33 -41.49
N LYS A 9 26.29 33.66 -41.05
CA LYS A 9 24.92 34.20 -41.16
C LYS A 9 24.71 35.38 -40.20
N LYS A 10 23.64 36.15 -40.44
CA LYS A 10 23.26 37.33 -39.64
C LYS A 10 23.00 36.99 -38.16
N ASN A 11 22.47 35.80 -37.89
CA ASN A 11 22.20 35.27 -36.56
C ASN A 11 23.36 34.42 -36.00
N GLU A 12 24.56 34.50 -36.57
CA GLU A 12 25.71 33.70 -36.15
C GLU A 12 26.95 34.57 -35.85
N ARG A 13 27.90 33.98 -35.13
CA ARG A 13 29.27 34.49 -34.97
C ARG A 13 30.25 33.39 -35.35
N GLY A 14 31.31 33.74 -36.06
CA GLY A 14 32.36 32.78 -36.44
C GLY A 14 33.58 32.92 -35.52
N LEU A 15 34.12 31.82 -35.02
CA LEU A 15 35.43 31.76 -34.37
C LEU A 15 36.45 31.25 -35.39
N LEU A 16 37.40 32.08 -35.80
CA LEU A 16 38.47 31.68 -36.71
C LEU A 16 39.63 31.10 -35.92
N LEU A 17 39.96 29.84 -36.21
CA LEU A 17 41.11 29.13 -35.70
C LEU A 17 42.16 28.96 -36.81
N ARG A 18 43.41 29.29 -36.51
CA ARG A 18 44.57 29.11 -37.40
C ARG A 18 45.52 28.11 -36.74
N ASN A 19 45.72 26.96 -37.39
CA ASN A 19 46.49 25.83 -36.83
C ASN A 19 45.97 25.32 -35.47
N GLY A 20 44.69 25.59 -35.16
CA GLY A 20 44.06 25.23 -33.88
C GLY A 20 43.98 26.38 -32.86
N ASP A 21 44.78 27.43 -33.03
CA ASP A 21 44.80 28.58 -32.12
C ASP A 21 43.79 29.64 -32.53
N PHE A 22 43.28 30.37 -31.53
CA PHE A 22 42.38 31.48 -31.77
C PHE A 22 43.07 32.59 -32.56
N SER A 23 42.43 33.02 -33.66
CA SER A 23 42.93 34.13 -34.47
C SER A 23 42.06 35.37 -34.34
N ARG A 24 40.74 35.27 -34.53
CA ARG A 24 39.77 36.37 -34.33
C ARG A 24 38.33 35.90 -34.41
N VAL A 25 37.40 36.74 -33.91
CA VAL A 25 35.96 36.58 -34.13
C VAL A 25 35.57 37.21 -35.46
N LEU A 26 34.81 36.47 -36.28
CA LEU A 26 34.24 36.91 -37.55
C LEU A 26 32.80 37.37 -37.34
N GLN A 27 32.54 38.63 -37.74
CA GLN A 27 31.19 39.21 -37.79
C GLN A 27 30.37 38.60 -38.94
N PRO A 28 29.03 38.75 -38.95
CA PRO A 28 28.20 38.30 -40.04
C PRO A 28 28.62 38.88 -41.38
N GLY A 29 28.70 38.03 -42.41
CA GLY A 29 29.16 38.44 -43.72
C GLY A 29 29.90 37.35 -44.48
N ARG A 30 30.33 37.70 -45.69
CA ARG A 30 31.18 36.83 -46.53
C ARG A 30 32.63 37.20 -46.30
N HIS A 31 33.41 36.23 -45.84
CA HIS A 31 34.84 36.38 -45.55
C HIS A 31 35.66 35.57 -46.54
N TRP A 32 36.70 36.21 -47.10
CA TRP A 32 37.72 35.56 -47.91
C TRP A 32 38.95 35.36 -47.03
N LEU A 33 39.24 34.10 -46.71
CA LEU A 33 40.33 33.75 -45.81
C LEU A 33 41.49 33.19 -46.62
N TRP A 34 42.68 33.75 -46.44
CA TRP A 34 43.89 33.28 -47.10
C TRP A 34 44.57 32.23 -46.23
N GLU A 35 44.60 30.99 -46.71
CA GLU A 35 45.08 29.82 -45.97
C GLU A 35 46.61 29.70 -45.97
N GLY A 36 47.30 30.21 -47.00
CA GLY A 36 48.77 30.19 -47.04
C GLY A 36 49.35 28.78 -46.87
N PHE A 37 50.19 28.59 -45.83
CA PHE A 37 50.70 27.30 -45.33
C PHE A 37 49.98 26.82 -44.05
N ASP A 38 49.06 27.62 -43.51
CA ASP A 38 48.36 27.32 -42.27
C ASP A 38 47.06 26.55 -42.55
N THR A 39 46.53 25.85 -41.55
CA THR A 39 45.21 25.22 -41.61
C THR A 39 44.16 26.15 -41.00
N LEU A 40 43.19 26.61 -41.80
CA LEU A 40 42.14 27.51 -41.33
C LEU A 40 40.82 26.78 -41.07
N ARG A 41 40.32 26.89 -39.83
CA ARG A 41 39.03 26.35 -39.40
C ARG A 41 38.15 27.48 -38.88
N VAL A 42 36.90 27.52 -39.32
CA VAL A 42 35.90 28.47 -38.80
C VAL A 42 34.81 27.67 -38.13
N GLU A 43 34.53 27.99 -36.88
CA GLU A 43 33.44 27.41 -36.12
C GLU A 43 32.35 28.46 -35.93
N THR A 44 31.11 28.14 -36.29
CA THR A 44 29.99 29.09 -36.25
C THR A 44 29.08 28.80 -35.07
N PHE A 45 28.71 29.85 -34.32
CA PHE A 45 27.84 29.80 -33.15
C PHE A 45 26.57 30.59 -33.43
N ALA A 46 25.40 29.99 -33.17
CA ALA A 46 24.11 30.67 -33.29
C ALA A 46 23.89 31.62 -32.12
N LEU A 47 23.59 32.89 -32.39
CA LEU A 47 23.33 33.93 -31.39
C LEU A 47 21.99 33.77 -30.66
N GLU A 48 21.14 32.85 -31.11
CA GLU A 48 19.94 32.42 -30.41
C GLU A 48 20.29 31.66 -29.11
N GLN A 49 21.48 31.06 -29.04
CA GLN A 49 22.04 30.44 -27.85
C GLN A 49 23.21 31.29 -27.35
N PRO A 50 22.97 32.20 -26.39
CA PRO A 50 23.99 33.17 -26.02
C PRO A 50 25.18 32.52 -25.30
N ALA A 51 25.04 31.35 -24.68
CA ALA A 51 26.13 30.70 -23.95
C ALA A 51 27.25 30.23 -24.89
N PHE A 52 28.49 30.67 -24.63
CA PHE A 52 29.67 30.22 -25.36
C PHE A 52 30.31 29.02 -24.64
N THR A 53 30.06 27.83 -25.18
CA THR A 53 30.63 26.57 -24.67
C THR A 53 31.75 26.12 -25.61
N HIS A 54 33.01 26.45 -25.27
CA HIS A 54 34.18 26.04 -26.03
C HIS A 54 35.41 25.90 -25.12
N GLY A 55 36.33 24.98 -25.44
CA GLY A 55 37.56 24.77 -24.66
C GLY A 55 38.54 25.94 -24.64
N LEU A 56 38.30 26.97 -25.46
CA LEU A 56 39.09 28.21 -25.49
C LEU A 56 38.49 29.32 -24.63
N ALA A 57 37.38 29.10 -23.93
CA ALA A 57 36.73 30.14 -23.14
C ALA A 57 37.68 30.75 -22.08
N ASP A 58 38.37 29.91 -21.32
CA ASP A 58 39.34 30.36 -20.31
C ASP A 58 40.55 31.04 -20.95
N TYR A 59 41.04 30.52 -22.07
CA TYR A 59 42.13 31.14 -22.85
C TYR A 59 41.74 32.55 -23.30
N LEU A 60 40.55 32.72 -23.88
CA LEU A 60 40.05 34.02 -24.34
C LEU A 60 39.92 35.01 -23.18
N MET A 61 39.37 34.57 -22.03
CA MET A 61 39.25 35.41 -20.84
C MET A 61 40.61 35.87 -20.29
N ALA A 62 41.63 35.02 -20.36
CA ALA A 62 42.94 35.28 -19.77
C ALA A 62 43.93 36.00 -20.71
N LYS A 63 43.86 35.73 -22.02
CA LYS A 63 44.88 36.16 -23.00
C LYS A 63 44.35 37.11 -24.08
N GLU A 64 43.04 37.18 -24.30
CA GLU A 64 42.43 37.99 -25.36
C GLU A 64 41.29 38.90 -24.81
N PRO A 65 41.57 39.76 -23.82
CA PRO A 65 40.54 40.55 -23.14
C PRO A 65 39.81 41.53 -24.08
N GLU A 66 40.50 42.08 -25.07
CA GLU A 66 39.91 43.00 -26.06
C GLU A 66 38.85 42.29 -26.92
N ALA A 67 39.15 41.06 -27.37
CA ALA A 67 38.21 40.26 -28.14
C ALA A 67 36.98 39.85 -27.31
N VAL A 68 37.21 39.55 -26.02
CA VAL A 68 36.14 39.26 -25.04
C VAL A 68 35.25 40.47 -24.83
N GLU A 69 35.81 41.65 -24.56
CA GLU A 69 35.05 42.87 -24.31
C GLU A 69 34.21 43.28 -25.52
N ALA A 70 34.75 43.16 -26.73
CA ALA A 70 34.04 43.51 -27.95
C ALA A 70 32.87 42.57 -28.28
N ASN A 71 32.97 41.27 -27.98
CA ASN A 71 32.04 40.25 -28.50
C ASN A 71 31.25 39.49 -27.44
N PHE A 72 31.64 39.58 -26.17
CA PHE A 72 31.06 38.78 -25.09
C PHE A 72 30.69 39.61 -23.86
N VAL A 73 29.65 39.15 -23.16
CA VAL A 73 29.39 39.48 -21.75
C VAL A 73 30.19 38.48 -20.92
N ARG A 74 31.21 38.98 -20.22
CA ARG A 74 32.08 38.18 -19.34
C ARG A 74 31.44 38.03 -17.98
N VAL A 75 31.39 36.80 -17.48
CA VAL A 75 30.95 36.48 -16.13
C VAL A 75 32.08 35.76 -15.41
N GLU A 76 32.58 36.36 -14.34
CA GLU A 76 33.54 35.76 -13.44
C GLU A 76 33.09 36.03 -12.00
N LEU A 77 32.63 34.97 -11.35
CA LEU A 77 32.12 35.02 -9.97
C LEU A 77 33.19 34.54 -9.01
N GLY A 78 33.32 35.20 -7.86
CA GLY A 78 34.11 34.71 -6.73
C GLY A 78 33.48 33.52 -6.01
N GLU A 79 34.17 32.99 -5.00
CA GLU A 79 33.72 31.81 -4.21
C GLU A 79 32.44 32.07 -3.40
N THR A 80 32.14 33.33 -3.08
CA THR A 80 30.93 33.74 -2.34
C THR A 80 29.95 34.53 -3.20
N GLN A 81 30.10 34.52 -4.53
CA GLN A 81 29.27 35.30 -5.42
C GLN A 81 28.38 34.41 -6.28
N VAL A 82 27.08 34.69 -6.32
CA VAL A 82 26.11 34.01 -7.18
C VAL A 82 25.70 34.97 -8.30
N GLY A 83 25.58 34.46 -9.52
CA GLY A 83 25.16 35.26 -10.67
C GLY A 83 23.69 35.02 -11.01
N LEU A 84 22.90 36.07 -11.10
CA LEU A 84 21.53 36.02 -11.60
C LEU A 84 21.52 36.46 -13.06
N ARG A 85 21.45 35.50 -13.98
CA ARG A 85 21.48 35.77 -15.41
C ARG A 85 20.07 35.94 -15.95
N SER A 86 19.85 37.11 -16.55
CA SER A 86 18.62 37.47 -17.23
C SER A 86 18.85 37.59 -18.74
N GLU A 87 17.88 37.14 -19.52
CA GLU A 87 17.80 37.34 -20.97
C GLU A 87 16.62 38.27 -21.26
N ASN A 88 16.88 39.41 -21.92
CA ASN A 88 15.86 40.42 -22.24
C ASN A 88 15.03 40.85 -21.01
N GLY A 89 15.68 41.01 -19.86
CA GLY A 89 15.04 41.38 -18.58
C GLY A 89 14.33 40.23 -17.83
N VAL A 90 14.38 39.00 -18.35
CA VAL A 90 13.77 37.82 -17.72
C VAL A 90 14.86 36.93 -17.12
N LEU A 91 14.77 36.64 -15.82
CA LEU A 91 15.69 35.70 -15.15
C LEU A 91 15.55 34.30 -15.76
N VAL A 92 16.67 33.74 -16.25
CA VAL A 92 16.73 32.43 -16.91
C VAL A 92 17.69 31.45 -16.24
N GLU A 93 18.68 31.93 -15.48
CA GLU A 93 19.67 31.06 -14.85
C GLU A 93 20.25 31.66 -13.56
N VAL A 94 20.45 30.80 -12.56
CA VAL A 94 21.22 31.06 -11.35
C VAL A 94 22.58 30.39 -11.49
N LEU A 95 23.65 31.18 -11.56
CA LEU A 95 25.03 30.73 -11.71
C LEU A 95 25.65 30.49 -10.33
N ALA A 96 26.22 29.30 -10.14
CA ALA A 96 26.89 28.93 -8.90
C ALA A 96 28.15 29.78 -8.64
N PRO A 97 28.63 29.85 -7.40
CA PRO A 97 29.91 30.50 -7.11
C PRO A 97 31.09 29.88 -7.84
N ALA A 98 32.15 30.68 -8.01
CA ALA A 98 33.33 30.33 -8.82
C ALA A 98 33.04 30.03 -10.30
N THR A 99 31.86 30.40 -10.83
CA THR A 99 31.53 30.21 -12.24
C THR A 99 32.25 31.23 -13.12
N ARG A 100 32.91 30.73 -14.17
CA ARG A 100 33.49 31.52 -15.26
C ARG A 100 32.83 31.16 -16.58
N ARG A 101 32.17 32.11 -17.22
CA ARG A 101 31.47 31.90 -18.49
C ARG A 101 31.50 33.14 -19.38
N LEU A 102 31.42 32.89 -20.69
CA LEU A 102 31.25 33.92 -21.71
C LEU A 102 29.88 33.75 -22.37
N TYR A 103 29.21 34.88 -22.62
CA TYR A 103 27.96 34.92 -23.36
C TYR A 103 28.11 35.85 -24.57
N TRP A 104 27.68 35.44 -25.75
CA TRP A 104 27.76 36.28 -26.95
C TRP A 104 26.91 37.54 -26.84
N LYS A 105 27.47 38.70 -27.18
CA LYS A 105 26.73 39.94 -27.40
C LYS A 105 26.03 39.89 -28.76
N GLY A 106 24.75 40.23 -28.81
CA GLY A 106 24.02 40.29 -30.09
C GLY A 106 22.51 40.26 -29.95
N LEU A 107 21.89 39.17 -30.42
CA LEU A 107 20.45 39.06 -30.61
C LEU A 107 19.66 38.99 -29.28
N VAL A 108 20.26 38.40 -28.24
CA VAL A 108 19.68 38.28 -26.90
C VAL A 108 20.44 39.22 -25.97
N ASP A 109 19.74 40.10 -25.27
CA ASP A 109 20.36 40.96 -24.25
C ASP A 109 20.61 40.14 -22.98
N VAL A 110 21.88 39.85 -22.70
CA VAL A 110 22.31 39.06 -21.54
C VAL A 110 22.82 40.00 -20.46
N GLN A 111 22.14 39.97 -19.31
CA GLN A 111 22.54 40.73 -18.13
C GLN A 111 22.80 39.77 -16.97
N VAL A 112 23.84 40.04 -16.17
CA VAL A 112 24.17 39.22 -15.00
C VAL A 112 24.31 40.13 -13.78
N GLU A 113 23.41 39.95 -12.84
CA GLU A 113 23.43 40.60 -11.52
C GLU A 113 24.23 39.72 -10.55
N VAL A 114 25.30 40.27 -9.96
CA VAL A 114 26.16 39.53 -9.02
C VAL A 114 25.69 39.78 -7.60
N VAL A 115 25.40 38.71 -6.86
CA VAL A 115 24.95 38.75 -5.47
C VAL A 115 26.01 38.10 -4.58
N ASP A 116 26.53 38.85 -3.61
CA ASP A 116 27.41 38.29 -2.58
C ASP A 116 26.57 37.59 -1.50
N ILE A 117 26.86 36.32 -1.27
CA ILE A 117 26.14 35.48 -0.31
C ILE A 117 26.92 35.28 0.99
N ALA A 118 28.11 35.86 1.17
CA ALA A 118 28.93 35.66 2.37
C ALA A 118 28.18 35.96 3.68
N GLY A 119 27.42 37.07 3.72
CA GLY A 119 26.75 37.55 4.92
C GLY A 119 25.35 36.97 5.18
N THR A 120 24.66 36.44 4.16
CA THR A 120 23.25 36.03 4.31
C THR A 120 22.94 34.77 3.49
N ALA A 121 22.35 33.78 4.16
CA ALA A 121 21.83 32.58 3.49
C ALA A 121 20.50 32.85 2.76
N GLU A 122 19.73 33.83 3.21
CA GLU A 122 18.37 34.10 2.76
C GLU A 122 18.34 34.97 1.50
N LEU A 123 17.43 34.65 0.57
CA LEU A 123 17.20 35.44 -0.63
C LEU A 123 16.27 36.63 -0.31
N PRO A 124 16.50 37.81 -0.91
CA PRO A 124 15.58 38.94 -0.79
C PRO A 124 14.16 38.59 -1.29
N ALA A 125 13.13 39.06 -0.60
CA ALA A 125 11.73 38.76 -0.93
C ALA A 125 11.36 39.07 -2.39
N ALA A 126 11.88 40.15 -2.97
CA ALA A 126 11.69 40.49 -4.37
C ALA A 126 12.21 39.39 -5.33
N LEU A 127 13.34 38.76 -5.00
CA LEU A 127 13.90 37.65 -5.78
C LEU A 127 13.07 36.37 -5.58
N VAL A 128 12.61 36.09 -4.35
CA VAL A 128 11.71 34.96 -4.08
C VAL A 128 10.44 35.06 -4.93
N HIS A 129 9.83 36.24 -5.02
CA HIS A 129 8.67 36.48 -5.89
C HIS A 129 8.99 36.27 -7.38
N ARG A 130 10.17 36.74 -7.85
CA ARG A 130 10.61 36.50 -9.23
C ARG A 130 10.78 35.00 -9.54
N LEU A 131 11.29 34.22 -8.59
CA LEU A 131 11.49 32.78 -8.74
C LEU A 131 10.17 31.99 -8.68
N ASN A 132 9.22 32.37 -7.82
CA ASN A 132 7.92 31.70 -7.70
C ASN A 132 7.03 31.93 -8.94
N ASN A 133 7.12 33.09 -9.58
CA ASN A 133 6.33 33.43 -10.78
C ASN A 133 6.80 32.74 -12.07
N THR A 134 7.78 31.83 -12.00
CA THR A 134 8.30 31.10 -13.16
C THR A 134 7.30 30.08 -13.74
N GLN A 135 6.32 29.63 -12.96
CA GLN A 135 5.23 28.74 -13.41
C GLN A 135 4.32 29.35 -14.48
N LEU A 136 4.25 30.69 -14.58
CA LEU A 136 3.45 31.40 -15.60
C LEU A 136 4.19 31.54 -16.95
N ARG A 137 5.48 31.19 -17.05
CA ARG A 137 6.36 31.66 -18.14
C ARG A 137 6.78 30.61 -19.18
N GLN A 138 6.34 29.35 -19.06
CA GLN A 138 6.72 28.23 -19.96
C GLN A 138 8.25 28.03 -20.16
N ARG A 139 9.10 28.65 -19.33
CA ARG A 139 10.56 28.49 -19.33
C ARG A 139 11.05 28.31 -17.89
N SER A 140 11.72 27.19 -17.63
CA SER A 140 12.35 26.91 -16.34
C SER A 140 13.61 27.77 -16.15
N VAL A 141 13.88 28.16 -14.90
CA VAL A 141 15.15 28.81 -14.54
C VAL A 141 16.18 27.72 -14.28
N ALA A 142 17.31 27.75 -15.00
CA ALA A 142 18.42 26.83 -14.78
C ALA A 142 19.14 27.16 -13.45
N GLY A 143 19.72 26.16 -12.79
CA GLY A 143 20.51 26.37 -11.56
C GLY A 143 19.70 26.48 -10.26
N LEU A 144 18.37 26.31 -10.29
CA LEU A 144 17.52 26.32 -9.09
C LEU A 144 17.88 25.25 -8.04
N ALA A 145 18.60 24.19 -8.41
CA ALA A 145 19.05 23.16 -7.47
C ALA A 145 19.94 23.71 -6.32
N GLY A 146 20.59 24.86 -6.54
CA GLY A 146 21.36 25.60 -5.54
C GLY A 146 20.53 26.53 -4.65
N VAL A 147 19.21 26.58 -4.83
CA VAL A 147 18.29 27.40 -4.04
C VAL A 147 17.27 26.48 -3.36
N LEU A 148 17.13 26.58 -2.04
CA LEU A 148 16.08 25.93 -1.28
C LEU A 148 14.89 26.88 -1.17
N GLN A 149 13.80 26.60 -1.88
CA GLN A 149 12.54 27.34 -1.71
C GLN A 149 11.69 26.67 -0.63
N VAL A 150 11.16 27.48 0.29
CA VAL A 150 10.34 27.00 1.40
C VAL A 150 9.10 27.85 1.51
N GLN A 151 7.94 27.21 1.53
CA GLN A 151 6.67 27.84 1.82
C GLN A 151 6.19 27.37 3.18
N VAL A 152 6.09 28.30 4.13
CA VAL A 152 5.60 28.04 5.48
C VAL A 152 4.09 28.35 5.50
N PRO A 153 3.23 27.35 5.77
CA PRO A 153 1.77 27.55 5.87
C PRO A 153 1.38 28.49 7.01
N GLU A 154 0.16 29.06 6.96
CA GLU A 154 -0.37 30.01 7.96
C GLU A 154 -0.35 29.49 9.40
N TYR A 155 -0.59 28.20 9.58
CA TYR A 155 -0.60 27.53 10.90
C TYR A 155 0.69 26.74 11.19
N GLY A 156 1.68 26.86 10.31
CA GLY A 156 2.96 26.18 10.41
C GLY A 156 4.09 27.12 10.79
N ALA A 157 5.19 26.52 11.23
CA ALA A 157 6.45 27.20 11.45
C ALA A 157 7.59 26.40 10.82
N GLY A 158 8.57 27.07 10.21
CA GLY A 158 9.74 26.42 9.64
C GLY A 158 10.92 26.49 10.60
N VAL A 159 11.49 25.37 11.03
CA VAL A 159 12.71 25.35 11.83
C VAL A 159 13.90 25.44 10.88
N LEU A 160 14.54 26.61 10.80
CA LEU A 160 15.71 26.82 9.96
C LEU A 160 16.96 26.30 10.67
N THR A 161 17.63 25.36 10.01
CA THR A 161 18.90 24.78 10.44
C THR A 161 19.97 25.09 9.40
N ILE A 162 21.06 25.72 9.84
CA ILE A 162 22.23 26.00 9.02
C ILE A 162 23.43 25.27 9.62
N ASP A 163 24.11 24.45 8.83
CA ASP A 163 25.28 23.67 9.23
C ASP A 163 25.03 22.85 10.51
N SER A 164 23.86 22.19 10.55
CA SER A 164 23.36 21.38 11.67
C SER A 164 23.07 22.15 12.97
N LYS A 165 23.05 23.49 12.94
CA LYS A 165 22.66 24.34 14.06
C LYS A 165 21.30 24.97 13.80
N VAL A 166 20.36 24.77 14.74
CA VAL A 166 19.07 25.47 14.72
C VAL A 166 19.34 26.96 14.94
N GLU A 167 18.96 27.78 13.96
CA GLU A 167 19.25 29.21 13.97
C GLU A 167 18.02 30.01 14.40
N ARG A 168 16.89 29.83 13.70
CA ARG A 168 15.66 30.58 13.96
C ARG A 168 14.41 29.86 13.46
N LEU A 169 13.26 30.35 13.94
CA LEU A 169 11.94 29.93 13.48
C LEU A 169 11.43 30.87 12.37
N LEU A 170 11.02 30.29 11.25
CA LEU A 170 10.39 30.97 10.13
C LEU A 170 8.88 31.05 10.37
N ARG A 171 8.34 32.26 10.28
CA ARG A 171 6.90 32.54 10.33
C ARG A 171 6.23 32.16 9.01
N PRO A 172 4.89 32.03 8.96
CA PRO A 172 4.17 31.82 7.71
C PRO A 172 4.60 32.79 6.61
N GLY A 173 4.86 32.26 5.41
CA GLY A 173 5.39 33.04 4.29
C GLY A 173 6.23 32.23 3.30
N SER A 174 6.69 32.88 2.24
CA SER A 174 7.59 32.31 1.25
C SER A 174 9.02 32.76 1.49
N TYR A 175 9.92 31.80 1.65
CA TYR A 175 11.35 32.03 1.85
C TYR A 175 12.13 31.28 0.77
N ALA A 176 13.32 31.75 0.47
CA ALA A 176 14.28 30.94 -0.25
C ALA A 176 15.67 31.15 0.34
N PHE A 177 16.51 30.12 0.25
CA PHE A 177 17.86 30.16 0.80
C PHE A 177 18.91 29.62 -0.19
N TRP A 178 20.11 30.21 -0.17
CA TRP A 178 21.26 29.78 -0.96
C TRP A 178 21.91 28.54 -0.34
N LYS A 179 21.94 27.43 -1.09
CA LYS A 179 22.59 26.18 -0.66
C LYS A 179 24.10 26.16 -0.91
N TYR A 180 24.67 27.25 -1.41
CA TYR A 180 26.09 27.33 -1.71
C TYR A 180 26.90 27.63 -0.44
N ASN A 181 27.98 26.87 -0.25
CA ASN A 181 28.93 26.97 0.86
C ASN A 181 28.32 26.79 2.28
N ARG A 182 27.10 26.26 2.38
CA ARG A 182 26.42 25.98 3.65
C ARG A 182 25.36 24.90 3.49
N ALA A 183 25.16 24.07 4.51
CA ALA A 183 24.08 23.09 4.55
C ALA A 183 22.82 23.73 5.14
N ILE A 184 21.78 23.90 4.33
CA ILE A 184 20.49 24.46 4.77
C ILE A 184 19.44 23.36 4.79
N ALA A 185 18.77 23.24 5.93
CA ALA A 185 17.56 22.45 6.08
C ALA A 185 16.47 23.31 6.73
N VAL A 186 15.24 23.14 6.27
CA VAL A 186 14.06 23.70 6.94
C VAL A 186 13.07 22.57 7.19
N GLU A 187 12.73 22.36 8.45
CA GLU A 187 11.70 21.41 8.85
C GLU A 187 10.40 22.15 9.10
N LEU A 188 9.33 21.76 8.40
CA LEU A 188 8.01 22.37 8.57
C LEU A 188 7.28 21.68 9.71
N VAL A 189 6.81 22.46 10.68
CA VAL A 189 6.16 22.00 11.91
C VAL A 189 4.77 22.63 12.00
N ASP A 190 3.74 21.83 12.25
CA ASP A 190 2.39 22.34 12.53
C ASP A 190 2.27 22.76 14.01
N LEU A 191 1.75 23.95 14.27
CA LEU A 191 1.57 24.47 15.63
C LEU A 191 0.23 24.08 16.26
N ARG A 192 -0.69 23.53 15.47
CA ARG A 192 -2.03 23.14 15.92
C ARG A 192 -1.98 21.88 16.78
N LEU A 193 -3.14 21.55 17.35
CA LEU A 193 -3.35 20.30 18.06
C LEU A 193 -3.14 19.13 17.10
N GLN A 194 -2.19 18.27 17.43
CA GLN A 194 -1.84 17.08 16.69
C GLN A 194 -2.26 15.86 17.49
N ALA A 195 -2.69 14.83 16.78
CA ALA A 195 -3.00 13.55 17.38
C ALA A 195 -1.88 12.55 17.05
N LEU A 196 -1.44 11.84 18.09
CA LEU A 196 -0.41 10.83 18.11
C LEU A 196 -1.02 9.53 18.62
N GLU A 197 -0.90 8.47 17.85
CA GLU A 197 -1.43 7.16 18.21
C GLU A 197 -0.26 6.22 18.51
N VAL A 198 -0.32 5.56 19.68
CA VAL A 198 0.61 4.51 20.08
C VAL A 198 -0.11 3.18 19.90
N THR A 199 0.23 2.47 18.83
CA THR A 199 -0.41 1.21 18.43
C THR A 199 0.40 -0.01 18.89
N GLY A 200 -0.30 -1.13 19.10
CA GLY A 200 0.27 -2.47 19.21
C GLY A 200 1.15 -2.71 20.44
N GLN A 201 0.91 -2.06 21.57
CA GLN A 201 1.74 -2.25 22.76
C GLN A 201 1.37 -3.55 23.48
N GLU A 202 2.23 -4.56 23.35
CA GLU A 202 2.12 -5.81 24.09
C GLU A 202 2.74 -5.67 25.48
N ILE A 203 1.90 -5.70 26.52
CA ILE A 203 2.29 -5.49 27.91
C ILE A 203 1.68 -6.60 28.76
N LEU A 204 2.50 -7.12 29.67
CA LEU A 204 2.08 -8.09 30.66
C LEU A 204 1.51 -7.36 31.88
N THR A 205 0.30 -7.75 32.32
CA THR A 205 -0.28 -7.29 33.58
C THR A 205 0.41 -7.92 34.79
N ARG A 206 0.11 -7.44 35.99
CA ARG A 206 0.64 -7.96 37.27
C ARG A 206 0.36 -9.46 37.46
N ASP A 207 -0.77 -9.93 36.99
CA ASP A 207 -1.24 -11.33 37.00
C ASP A 207 -0.75 -12.16 35.80
N LYS A 208 0.23 -11.66 35.04
CA LYS A 208 0.88 -12.35 33.92
C LYS A 208 -0.04 -12.63 32.72
N VAL A 209 -1.01 -11.75 32.48
CA VAL A 209 -1.84 -11.79 31.26
C VAL A 209 -1.24 -10.86 30.22
N GLY A 210 -0.97 -11.37 29.03
CA GLY A 210 -0.49 -10.55 27.91
C GLY A 210 -1.65 -9.77 27.30
N LEU A 211 -1.56 -8.44 27.30
CA LEU A 211 -2.54 -7.55 26.69
C LEU A 211 -1.91 -6.77 25.55
N ARG A 212 -2.66 -6.55 24.48
CA ARG A 212 -2.28 -5.63 23.40
C ARG A 212 -3.12 -4.37 23.51
N LEU A 213 -2.48 -3.24 23.77
CA LEU A 213 -3.14 -1.95 23.98
C LEU A 213 -2.81 -0.96 22.87
N ASN A 214 -3.79 -0.15 22.50
CA ASN A 214 -3.60 1.05 21.69
C ASN A 214 -4.00 2.28 22.51
N LEU A 215 -3.25 3.36 22.36
CA LEU A 215 -3.48 4.63 23.04
C LEU A 215 -3.50 5.77 22.03
N SER A 216 -4.41 6.73 22.22
CA SER A 216 -4.44 7.97 21.46
C SER A 216 -4.10 9.14 22.38
N ALA A 217 -3.25 10.03 21.91
CA ALA A 217 -2.87 11.24 22.60
C ALA A 217 -3.02 12.44 21.69
N THR A 218 -3.51 13.56 22.22
CA THR A 218 -3.49 14.85 21.55
C THR A 218 -2.46 15.76 22.22
N TRP A 219 -1.65 16.43 21.42
CA TRP A 219 -0.53 17.24 21.89
C TRP A 219 -0.30 18.42 20.95
N ARG A 220 0.47 19.41 21.41
CA ARG A 220 0.87 20.57 20.60
C ARG A 220 2.23 21.09 21.04
N TYR A 221 2.90 21.81 20.16
CA TYR A 221 4.09 22.57 20.53
C TYR A 221 3.70 23.81 21.33
N THR A 222 4.40 24.05 22.45
CA THR A 222 4.35 25.33 23.19
C THR A 222 5.53 26.21 22.81
N ASP A 223 6.70 25.60 22.62
CA ASP A 223 7.91 26.27 22.15
C ASP A 223 8.70 25.33 21.23
N VAL A 224 8.58 25.57 19.92
CA VAL A 224 9.24 24.77 18.88
C VAL A 224 10.75 24.92 18.96
N LEU A 225 11.26 26.12 19.20
CA LEU A 225 12.70 26.37 19.19
C LEU A 225 13.37 25.62 20.36
N LYS A 226 12.75 25.67 21.54
CA LYS A 226 13.20 24.90 22.70
C LYS A 226 13.15 23.39 22.45
N ALA A 227 12.05 22.90 21.87
CA ALA A 227 11.88 21.48 21.56
C ALA A 227 12.98 20.95 20.63
N PHE A 228 13.23 21.62 19.50
CA PHE A 228 14.24 21.20 18.51
C PHE A 228 15.69 21.47 18.95
N THR A 229 15.91 22.36 19.91
CA THR A 229 17.24 22.58 20.50
C THR A 229 17.61 21.49 21.50
N GLN A 230 16.63 21.02 22.28
CA GLN A 230 16.86 20.03 23.34
C GLN A 230 16.68 18.59 22.88
N LEU A 231 15.83 18.35 21.89
CA LEU A 231 15.49 17.03 21.37
C LEU A 231 15.79 16.96 19.88
N ALA A 232 16.45 15.89 19.44
CA ALA A 232 16.72 15.66 18.02
C ALA A 232 15.43 15.48 17.21
N LYS A 233 14.43 14.79 17.78
CA LYS A 233 13.11 14.57 17.20
C LYS A 233 12.02 14.63 18.29
N PRO A 234 11.36 15.78 18.49
CA PRO A 234 10.42 15.97 19.60
C PRO A 234 9.22 15.00 19.60
N ALA A 235 8.63 14.74 18.43
CA ALA A 235 7.49 13.84 18.30
C ALA A 235 7.83 12.38 18.63
N GLU A 236 9.01 11.89 18.22
CA GLU A 236 9.49 10.54 18.55
C GLU A 236 9.79 10.40 20.06
N HIS A 237 10.32 11.47 20.68
CA HIS A 237 10.52 11.49 22.13
C HIS A 237 9.18 11.36 22.87
N LEU A 238 8.18 12.15 22.50
CA LEU A 238 6.82 12.06 23.06
C LEU A 238 6.22 10.66 22.91
N TYR A 239 6.34 10.06 21.72
CA TYR A 239 5.85 8.70 21.44
C TYR A 239 6.48 7.67 22.40
N ARG A 240 7.78 7.76 22.65
CA ARG A 240 8.49 6.87 23.58
C ARG A 240 8.05 7.07 25.04
N GLU A 241 7.87 8.31 25.48
CA GLU A 241 7.39 8.57 26.85
C GLU A 241 5.95 8.05 27.06
N LEU A 242 5.09 8.15 26.05
CA LEU A 242 3.74 7.53 26.08
C LEU A 242 3.83 6.01 26.21
N GLN A 243 4.75 5.34 25.50
CA GLN A 243 4.97 3.90 25.63
C GLN A 243 5.43 3.51 27.05
N PHE A 244 6.35 4.26 27.64
CA PHE A 244 6.80 4.01 29.01
C PHE A 244 5.69 4.26 30.03
N GLY A 245 4.92 5.33 29.88
CA GLY A 245 3.74 5.60 30.70
C GLY A 245 2.74 4.46 30.65
N LEU A 246 2.43 3.95 29.45
CA LEU A 246 1.49 2.84 29.27
C LEU A 246 2.00 1.54 29.92
N ARG A 247 3.28 1.23 29.75
CA ARG A 247 3.91 0.06 30.37
C ARG A 247 3.89 0.14 31.90
N ALA A 248 4.12 1.31 32.47
CA ALA A 248 4.04 1.54 33.92
C ALA A 248 2.60 1.41 34.45
N ALA A 249 1.61 1.93 33.71
CA ALA A 249 0.21 1.92 34.10
C ALA A 249 -0.40 0.50 34.10
N VAL A 250 -0.03 -0.34 33.13
CA VAL A 250 -0.54 -1.71 32.97
C VAL A 250 0.25 -2.73 33.79
N GLY A 251 1.58 -2.62 33.83
CA GLY A 251 2.44 -3.60 34.52
C GLY A 251 2.27 -3.65 36.05
N THR A 252 1.67 -2.63 36.65
CA THR A 252 1.42 -2.53 38.10
C THR A 252 0.03 -3.01 38.52
N ARG A 253 -0.85 -3.35 37.56
CA ARG A 253 -2.27 -3.67 37.78
C ARG A 253 -2.65 -5.06 37.26
N THR A 254 -3.71 -5.64 37.82
CA THR A 254 -4.26 -6.91 37.34
C THR A 254 -5.22 -6.70 36.16
N LEU A 255 -5.53 -7.78 35.43
CA LEU A 255 -6.52 -7.72 34.36
C LEU A 255 -7.88 -7.19 34.83
N ASP A 256 -8.39 -7.70 35.95
CA ASP A 256 -9.70 -7.32 36.47
C ASP A 256 -9.78 -5.82 36.82
N GLU A 257 -8.73 -5.28 37.47
CA GLU A 257 -8.63 -3.85 37.79
C GLU A 257 -8.69 -2.98 36.52
N LEU A 258 -8.06 -3.44 35.42
CA LEU A 258 -8.04 -2.73 34.14
C LEU A 258 -9.36 -2.84 33.36
N LEU A 259 -10.10 -3.95 33.54
CA LEU A 259 -11.42 -4.15 32.92
C LEU A 259 -12.52 -3.37 33.64
N GLU A 260 -12.40 -3.21 34.97
CA GLU A 260 -13.37 -2.49 35.79
C GLU A 260 -13.28 -0.98 35.60
N ASN A 261 -12.07 -0.40 35.54
CA ASN A 261 -11.90 1.04 35.35
C ASN A 261 -10.79 1.42 34.35
N LYS A 262 -11.20 1.65 33.10
CA LYS A 262 -10.29 2.04 32.00
C LYS A 262 -9.69 3.43 32.16
N THR A 263 -10.40 4.37 32.80
CA THR A 263 -9.94 5.77 32.96
C THR A 263 -8.69 5.90 33.82
N VAL A 264 -8.44 4.91 34.68
CA VAL A 264 -7.26 4.86 35.56
C VAL A 264 -5.96 4.76 34.76
N ILE A 265 -5.99 4.14 33.57
CA ILE A 265 -4.80 4.07 32.70
C ILE A 265 -4.49 5.47 32.17
N ASP A 266 -5.51 6.19 31.71
CA ASP A 266 -5.41 7.51 31.10
C ASP A 266 -4.75 8.52 32.05
N ASP A 267 -5.17 8.54 33.32
CA ASP A 267 -4.63 9.45 34.34
C ASP A 267 -3.17 9.17 34.68
N VAL A 268 -2.80 7.89 34.80
CA VAL A 268 -1.42 7.50 35.11
C VAL A 268 -0.49 7.81 33.94
N VAL A 269 -0.91 7.50 32.72
CA VAL A 269 -0.11 7.79 31.52
C VAL A 269 0.08 9.29 31.38
N ARG A 270 -0.99 10.08 31.55
CA ARG A 270 -0.94 11.54 31.47
C ARG A 270 0.04 12.13 32.49
N ALA A 271 -0.11 11.77 33.77
CA ALA A 271 0.76 12.29 34.84
C ALA A 271 2.24 11.90 34.62
N HIS A 272 2.50 10.69 34.12
CA HIS A 272 3.86 10.25 33.78
C HIS A 272 4.47 11.11 32.68
N VAL A 273 3.73 11.31 31.59
CA VAL A 273 4.22 12.03 30.41
C VAL A 273 4.35 13.53 30.67
N GLU A 274 3.39 14.17 31.33
CA GLU A 274 3.47 15.59 31.70
C GLU A 274 4.70 15.89 32.57
N GLY A 275 5.02 15.02 33.54
CA GLY A 275 6.22 15.15 34.37
C GLY A 275 7.53 15.02 33.58
N LYS A 276 7.55 14.24 32.49
CA LYS A 276 8.72 14.05 31.63
C LYS A 276 8.86 15.10 30.54
N LEU A 277 7.75 15.65 30.05
CA LEU A 277 7.74 16.70 29.03
C LEU A 277 7.98 18.10 29.59
N ALA A 278 7.89 18.27 30.92
CA ALA A 278 8.12 19.53 31.59
C ALA A 278 9.47 20.14 31.18
N GLY A 279 9.41 21.29 30.51
CA GLY A 279 10.60 22.02 30.08
C GLY A 279 11.06 21.77 28.64
N PHE A 280 10.50 20.79 27.92
CA PHE A 280 10.90 20.45 26.54
C PHE A 280 10.11 21.18 25.43
N GLY A 281 9.18 22.08 25.78
CA GLY A 281 8.43 22.86 24.78
C GLY A 281 7.28 22.09 24.11
N LEU A 282 6.86 20.96 24.70
CA LEU A 282 5.75 20.12 24.27
C LEU A 282 4.64 20.18 25.34
N ALA A 283 3.37 20.20 24.92
CA ALA A 283 2.23 20.09 25.82
C ALA A 283 1.31 18.95 25.37
N LEU A 284 0.97 18.08 26.32
CA LEU A 284 -0.05 17.05 26.18
C LEU A 284 -1.41 17.64 26.57
N ASP A 285 -2.43 17.48 25.73
CA ASP A 285 -3.79 17.97 25.99
C ASP A 285 -4.69 16.86 26.53
N SER A 286 -4.65 15.69 25.89
CA SER A 286 -5.28 14.48 26.41
C SER A 286 -4.51 13.23 25.98
N ALA A 287 -4.59 12.18 26.81
CA ALA A 287 -4.14 10.84 26.46
C ALA A 287 -5.19 9.84 26.97
N GLY A 288 -5.54 8.87 26.14
CA GLY A 288 -6.53 7.85 26.51
C GLY A 288 -6.37 6.54 25.75
N VAL A 289 -6.65 5.42 26.42
CA VAL A 289 -6.62 4.09 25.82
C VAL A 289 -7.77 3.93 24.82
N LYS A 290 -7.42 3.64 23.57
CA LYS A 290 -8.38 3.44 22.46
C LYS A 290 -9.02 2.05 22.55
N ASP A 291 -8.21 1.02 22.70
CA ASP A 291 -8.66 -0.36 22.82
C ASP A 291 -7.66 -1.25 23.56
N VAL A 292 -8.21 -2.28 24.21
CA VAL A 292 -7.49 -3.33 24.94
C VAL A 292 -7.89 -4.67 24.33
N VAL A 293 -6.93 -5.33 23.71
CA VAL A 293 -7.12 -6.61 23.01
C VAL A 293 -6.58 -7.74 23.87
N LEU A 294 -7.47 -8.67 24.19
CA LEU A 294 -7.19 -9.87 24.98
C LEU A 294 -6.77 -11.04 24.07
N PRO A 295 -5.91 -11.95 24.53
CA PRO A 295 -5.62 -13.21 23.84
C PRO A 295 -6.90 -14.05 23.67
N GLY A 296 -7.00 -14.80 22.57
CA GLY A 296 -8.19 -15.57 22.23
C GLY A 296 -8.60 -16.59 23.29
N GLU A 297 -7.61 -17.26 23.91
CA GLU A 297 -7.85 -18.22 25.00
C GLU A 297 -8.47 -17.53 26.23
N MET A 298 -7.92 -16.39 26.65
CA MET A 298 -8.43 -15.63 27.80
C MET A 298 -9.83 -15.07 27.54
N LYS A 299 -10.09 -14.56 26.33
CA LYS A 299 -11.43 -14.10 25.93
C LYS A 299 -12.46 -15.23 26.04
N THR A 300 -12.07 -16.44 25.64
CA THR A 300 -12.95 -17.62 25.71
C THR A 300 -13.23 -18.02 27.15
N ILE A 301 -12.21 -18.05 28.00
CA ILE A 301 -12.35 -18.36 29.44
C ILE A 301 -13.23 -17.32 30.13
N LEU A 302 -12.99 -16.03 29.91
CA LEU A 302 -13.81 -14.96 30.49
C LEU A 302 -15.27 -15.05 30.01
N ALA A 303 -15.50 -15.34 28.73
CA ALA A 303 -16.85 -15.56 28.22
C ALA A 303 -17.55 -16.73 28.92
N GLN A 304 -16.85 -17.85 29.15
CA GLN A 304 -17.38 -19.00 29.88
C GLN A 304 -17.66 -18.67 31.35
N VAL A 305 -16.79 -17.92 32.03
CA VAL A 305 -16.99 -17.51 33.43
C VAL A 305 -18.20 -16.58 33.55
N VAL A 306 -18.35 -15.62 32.63
CA VAL A 306 -19.49 -14.72 32.59
C VAL A 306 -20.79 -15.48 32.27
N GLU A 307 -20.75 -16.42 31.33
CA GLU A 307 -21.89 -17.28 30.99
C GLU A 307 -22.31 -18.16 32.17
N ALA A 308 -21.35 -18.81 32.84
CA ALA A 308 -21.61 -19.61 34.02
C ALA A 308 -22.17 -18.78 35.17
N GLY A 309 -21.65 -17.57 35.40
CA GLY A 309 -22.16 -16.62 36.38
C GLY A 309 -23.62 -16.22 36.10
N LYS A 310 -23.92 -15.80 34.87
CA LYS A 310 -25.29 -15.45 34.46
C LYS A 310 -26.24 -16.64 34.51
N SER A 311 -25.79 -17.83 34.13
CA SER A 311 -26.57 -19.07 34.22
C SER A 311 -26.87 -19.45 35.68
N ALA A 312 -25.90 -19.29 36.57
CA ALA A 312 -26.09 -19.52 38.00
C ALA A 312 -27.11 -18.53 38.58
N GLU A 313 -26.99 -17.24 38.25
CA GLU A 313 -27.92 -16.19 38.66
C GLU A 313 -29.34 -16.47 38.14
N ALA A 314 -29.48 -16.80 36.85
CA ALA A 314 -30.75 -17.17 36.24
C ALA A 314 -31.37 -18.42 36.90
N ASN A 315 -30.58 -19.43 37.25
CA ASN A 315 -31.06 -20.62 37.95
C ASN A 315 -31.53 -20.30 39.37
N VAL A 316 -30.87 -19.38 40.08
CA VAL A 316 -31.32 -18.93 41.40
C VAL A 316 -32.66 -18.21 41.28
N ILE A 317 -32.82 -17.34 40.28
CA ILE A 317 -34.09 -16.65 40.01
C ILE A 317 -35.18 -17.68 39.66
N ARG A 318 -34.93 -18.60 38.72
CA ARG A 318 -35.90 -19.63 38.31
C ARG A 318 -36.33 -20.50 39.47
N ARG A 319 -35.40 -20.98 40.31
CA ARG A 319 -35.73 -21.79 41.50
C ARG A 319 -36.56 -21.00 42.52
N ARG A 320 -36.27 -19.71 42.70
CA ARG A 320 -37.07 -18.82 43.57
C ARG A 320 -38.49 -18.65 43.01
N GLU A 321 -38.62 -18.45 41.70
CA GLU A 321 -39.91 -18.33 41.01
C GLU A 321 -40.71 -19.64 41.06
N GLU A 322 -40.09 -20.79 40.78
CA GLU A 322 -40.72 -22.12 40.89
C GLU A 322 -41.22 -22.36 42.32
N THR A 323 -40.40 -22.08 43.33
CA THR A 323 -40.80 -22.24 44.74
C THR A 323 -41.97 -21.31 45.11
N ALA A 324 -41.93 -20.06 44.65
CA ALA A 324 -43.02 -19.11 44.85
C ALA A 324 -44.32 -19.56 44.15
N ALA A 325 -44.21 -20.05 42.91
CA ALA A 325 -45.34 -20.59 42.14
C ALA A 325 -45.93 -21.84 42.81
N THR A 326 -45.11 -22.80 43.24
CA THR A 326 -45.58 -24.01 43.94
C THR A 326 -46.26 -23.67 45.27
N ARG A 327 -45.73 -22.71 46.04
CA ARG A 327 -46.39 -22.23 47.26
C ARG A 327 -47.73 -21.58 46.96
N SER A 328 -47.81 -20.77 45.91
CA SER A 328 -49.06 -20.16 45.46
C SER A 328 -50.09 -21.22 45.04
N LEU A 329 -49.67 -22.22 44.26
CA LEU A 329 -50.53 -23.35 43.86
C LEU A 329 -51.00 -24.18 45.05
N LEU A 330 -50.13 -24.46 46.03
CA LEU A 330 -50.51 -25.19 47.25
C LEU A 330 -51.54 -24.41 48.08
N ASN A 331 -51.33 -23.11 48.24
CA ASN A 331 -52.30 -22.26 48.94
C ASN A 331 -53.63 -22.21 48.18
N THR A 332 -53.58 -22.12 46.86
CA THR A 332 -54.76 -22.15 45.99
C THR A 332 -55.52 -23.49 46.13
N ALA A 333 -54.81 -24.62 46.10
CA ALA A 333 -55.40 -25.94 46.27
C ALA A 333 -56.08 -26.11 47.64
N LYS A 334 -55.47 -25.63 48.73
CA LYS A 334 -56.09 -25.64 50.07
C LYS A 334 -57.38 -24.83 50.12
N VAL A 335 -57.40 -23.63 49.52
CA VAL A 335 -58.63 -22.81 49.46
C VAL A 335 -59.73 -23.48 48.62
N MET A 336 -59.35 -24.27 47.60
CA MET A 336 -60.29 -25.00 46.75
C MET A 336 -60.84 -26.28 47.41
N GLU A 337 -60.06 -26.94 48.27
CA GLU A 337 -60.47 -28.14 49.02
C GLU A 337 -61.69 -27.85 49.92
N ASP A 338 -61.72 -26.68 50.55
CA ASP A 338 -62.79 -26.27 51.46
C ASP A 338 -63.95 -25.54 50.78
N ASN A 339 -63.87 -25.25 49.46
CA ASN A 339 -64.89 -24.46 48.76
C ASN A 339 -65.23 -25.01 47.35
N PRO A 340 -66.33 -25.78 47.22
CA PRO A 340 -66.78 -26.37 45.94
C PRO A 340 -67.05 -25.34 44.83
N VAL A 341 -67.46 -24.12 45.18
CA VAL A 341 -67.75 -23.06 44.20
C VAL A 341 -66.45 -22.51 43.61
N ALA A 342 -65.39 -22.40 44.41
CA ALA A 342 -64.07 -21.96 43.95
C ALA A 342 -63.42 -22.96 42.99
N LEU A 343 -63.58 -24.26 43.23
CA LEU A 343 -63.14 -25.31 42.30
C LEU A 343 -63.87 -25.20 40.96
N ARG A 344 -65.19 -25.02 40.99
CA ARG A 344 -66.00 -24.88 39.76
C ARG A 344 -65.63 -23.65 38.94
N LEU A 345 -65.32 -22.53 39.58
CA LEU A 345 -64.81 -21.33 38.90
C LEU A 345 -63.44 -21.58 38.26
N LYS A 346 -62.55 -22.35 38.91
CA LYS A 346 -61.24 -22.67 38.34
C LYS A 346 -61.33 -23.62 37.13
N GLU A 347 -62.23 -24.59 37.18
CA GLU A 347 -62.56 -25.44 36.02
C GLU A 347 -63.00 -24.60 34.83
N LEU A 348 -63.87 -23.61 35.06
CA LEU A 348 -64.34 -22.69 34.01
C LEU A 348 -63.21 -21.80 33.47
N GLU A 349 -62.31 -21.28 34.31
CA GLU A 349 -61.11 -20.53 33.87
C GLU A 349 -60.15 -21.41 33.03
N THR A 350 -59.97 -22.68 33.40
CA THR A 350 -59.18 -23.62 32.59
C THR A 350 -59.86 -23.95 31.26
N LEU A 351 -61.19 -24.08 31.25
CA LEU A 351 -61.96 -24.28 30.03
C LEU A 351 -61.90 -23.05 29.12
N GLU A 352 -61.90 -21.84 29.67
CA GLU A 352 -61.71 -20.59 28.93
C GLU A 352 -60.34 -20.55 28.25
N ARG A 353 -59.24 -20.86 28.97
CA ARG A 353 -57.89 -20.94 28.38
C ARG A 353 -57.73 -22.02 27.32
N VAL A 354 -58.45 -23.14 27.45
CA VAL A 354 -58.44 -24.21 26.44
C VAL A 354 -59.24 -23.78 25.21
N ALA A 355 -60.38 -23.10 25.41
CA ALA A 355 -61.19 -22.56 24.32
C ALA A 355 -60.45 -21.47 23.52
N GLU A 356 -59.66 -20.61 24.17
CA GLU A 356 -58.78 -19.63 23.52
C GLU A 356 -57.71 -20.24 22.59
N ARG A 357 -57.33 -21.51 22.81
CA ARG A 357 -56.30 -22.19 22.00
C ARG A 357 -56.85 -22.97 20.80
N ILE A 358 -58.17 -23.08 20.64
CA ILE A 358 -58.79 -23.86 19.56
C ILE A 358 -59.42 -22.90 18.54
N ASP A 359 -58.64 -22.51 17.54
CA ASP A 359 -59.12 -21.62 16.45
C ASP A 359 -59.38 -22.37 15.12
N LYS A 360 -59.12 -23.69 15.04
CA LYS A 360 -59.43 -24.52 13.85
C LYS A 360 -59.39 -26.03 14.14
N ILE A 361 -60.48 -26.73 13.82
CA ILE A 361 -60.52 -28.20 13.73
C ILE A 361 -60.45 -28.58 12.25
N SER A 362 -59.41 -29.33 11.84
CA SER A 362 -59.27 -29.87 10.49
C SER A 362 -59.80 -31.30 10.44
N VAL A 363 -60.85 -31.53 9.64
CA VAL A 363 -61.39 -32.85 9.33
C VAL A 363 -60.84 -33.29 7.97
N PHE A 364 -60.19 -34.46 7.93
CA PHE A 364 -59.68 -35.08 6.71
C PHE A 364 -60.78 -35.86 5.99
N GLY A 365 -61.04 -35.52 4.72
CA GLY A 365 -61.77 -36.39 3.79
C GLY A 365 -62.35 -35.69 2.57
N GLY A 366 -61.97 -36.14 1.36
CA GLY A 366 -62.81 -36.05 0.16
C GLY A 366 -62.42 -35.02 -0.90
N LEU A 367 -61.61 -35.47 -1.85
CA LEU A 367 -61.09 -34.79 -3.03
C LEU A 367 -62.14 -34.83 -4.16
N ASP A 368 -62.76 -33.72 -4.56
CA ASP A 368 -63.49 -33.66 -5.86
C ASP A 368 -63.80 -32.26 -6.45
N GLN A 369 -63.24 -31.15 -5.92
CA GLN A 369 -63.60 -29.80 -6.40
C GLN A 369 -62.43 -28.84 -6.70
N VAL A 370 -61.19 -29.33 -6.83
CA VAL A 370 -60.01 -28.44 -6.98
C VAL A 370 -59.18 -28.72 -8.25
N LEU A 371 -59.80 -29.27 -9.28
CA LEU A 371 -59.22 -29.27 -10.64
C LEU A 371 -60.13 -28.49 -11.59
N ASN A 372 -59.80 -27.21 -11.81
CA ASN A 372 -59.44 -26.70 -13.14
C ASN A 372 -59.19 -25.18 -13.16
N GLY A 373 -58.00 -24.82 -13.66
CA GLY A 373 -57.86 -23.87 -14.77
C GLY A 373 -57.86 -22.36 -14.49
N LEU A 374 -56.64 -21.80 -14.35
CA LEU A 374 -56.13 -20.54 -14.93
C LEU A 374 -57.02 -19.27 -14.91
N VAL A 375 -56.52 -18.19 -14.31
CA VAL A 375 -56.01 -16.96 -14.98
C VAL A 375 -55.72 -15.87 -13.94
N CYS A 376 -54.66 -15.11 -14.23
CA CYS A 376 -54.04 -13.98 -13.53
C CYS A 376 -54.97 -12.78 -13.25
N VAL A 377 -54.65 -11.93 -12.25
CA VAL A 377 -54.44 -10.46 -12.37
C VAL A 377 -54.59 -9.68 -11.03
N ARG A 378 -53.57 -8.82 -10.80
CA ARG A 378 -53.49 -7.51 -10.09
C ARG A 378 -53.32 -7.40 -8.57
N GLY A 379 -52.24 -6.68 -8.21
CA GLY A 379 -52.10 -5.89 -6.99
C GLY A 379 -52.57 -4.44 -7.15
N VAL A 380 -52.39 -3.65 -6.08
CA VAL A 380 -52.63 -2.19 -5.96
C VAL A 380 -51.82 -1.68 -4.73
N PRO A 381 -51.53 -0.37 -4.52
CA PRO A 381 -50.60 0.52 -5.24
C PRO A 381 -49.59 1.25 -4.30
N GLN A 382 -48.63 1.98 -4.88
CA GLN A 382 -47.99 3.15 -4.25
C GLN A 382 -47.85 4.29 -5.29
N PRO A 383 -47.80 5.57 -4.85
CA PRO A 383 -48.47 6.66 -5.56
C PRO A 383 -47.67 7.30 -6.69
N LEU A 384 -48.44 8.00 -7.52
CA LEU A 384 -48.08 8.71 -8.73
C LEU A 384 -46.96 9.75 -8.53
N TYR A 385 -45.99 9.73 -9.44
CA TYR A 385 -45.48 10.97 -10.04
C TYR A 385 -45.52 10.86 -11.58
N SER A 386 -45.95 11.97 -12.16
CA SER A 386 -46.31 12.23 -13.54
C SER A 386 -45.23 11.85 -14.58
N LYS A 387 -45.65 11.21 -15.67
CA LYS A 387 -44.88 11.15 -16.92
C LYS A 387 -44.95 12.52 -17.60
N ASN A 388 -43.82 13.22 -17.64
CA ASN A 388 -43.52 14.11 -18.75
C ASN A 388 -42.66 13.35 -19.77
N THR A 389 -43.18 13.32 -20.99
CA THR A 389 -42.53 12.96 -22.24
C THR A 389 -41.17 13.65 -22.37
N ILE A 390 -40.08 12.92 -22.65
CA ILE A 390 -38.93 13.31 -23.49
C ILE A 390 -38.10 12.04 -23.78
N GLY A 391 -37.78 11.83 -25.07
CA GLY A 391 -36.55 11.18 -25.52
C GLY A 391 -36.49 9.65 -25.53
N GLN A 392 -36.38 9.06 -26.72
CA GLN A 392 -35.82 7.70 -26.86
C GLN A 392 -34.36 7.70 -26.38
N GLU A 393 -34.10 7.18 -25.18
CA GLU A 393 -32.73 6.95 -24.71
C GLU A 393 -32.10 5.79 -25.49
N LYS A 394 -30.98 6.08 -26.16
CA LYS A 394 -30.11 5.09 -26.79
C LYS A 394 -29.60 4.14 -25.71
N GLN A 395 -29.95 2.85 -25.75
CA GLN A 395 -29.34 1.83 -24.89
C GLN A 395 -27.83 1.74 -25.18
N ILE A 396 -27.00 2.32 -24.31
CA ILE A 396 -25.54 2.25 -24.42
C ILE A 396 -25.10 0.83 -23.99
N LYS A 397 -24.47 0.09 -24.90
CA LYS A 397 -23.95 -1.26 -24.62
C LYS A 397 -22.68 -1.16 -23.77
N ILE A 398 -22.72 -1.74 -22.58
CA ILE A 398 -21.58 -1.80 -21.65
C ILE A 398 -20.44 -2.64 -22.29
N LYS A 399 -19.25 -2.06 -22.36
CA LYS A 399 -18.02 -2.75 -22.76
C LYS A 399 -17.59 -3.71 -21.65
N GLN A 400 -17.25 -4.95 -22.01
CA GLN A 400 -16.74 -5.96 -21.07
C GLN A 400 -15.41 -6.51 -21.59
N PRO A 401 -14.46 -6.84 -20.68
CA PRO A 401 -13.26 -7.55 -21.07
C PRO A 401 -13.60 -8.91 -21.69
N PRO A 402 -12.82 -9.39 -22.68
CA PRO A 402 -13.02 -10.71 -23.24
C PRO A 402 -12.74 -11.78 -22.16
N VAL A 403 -13.39 -12.93 -22.28
CA VAL A 403 -13.08 -14.11 -21.44
C VAL A 403 -12.61 -15.23 -22.35
N LEU A 404 -11.29 -15.47 -22.35
CA LEU A 404 -10.59 -16.29 -23.33
C LEU A 404 -10.38 -17.74 -22.88
N PHE A 405 -11.32 -18.29 -22.12
CA PHE A 405 -11.23 -19.63 -21.51
C PHE A 405 -10.82 -20.74 -22.50
N GLY A 406 -11.34 -20.75 -23.73
CA GLY A 406 -10.94 -21.77 -24.71
C GLY A 406 -9.45 -21.71 -25.09
N LYS A 407 -8.90 -20.49 -25.21
CA LYS A 407 -7.50 -20.28 -25.56
C LYS A 407 -6.57 -20.64 -24.40
N THR A 408 -6.90 -20.17 -23.19
CA THR A 408 -6.11 -20.47 -21.98
C THR A 408 -6.07 -21.97 -21.68
N GLN A 409 -7.19 -22.67 -21.83
CA GLN A 409 -7.26 -24.13 -21.64
C GLN A 409 -6.40 -24.91 -22.65
N THR A 410 -6.25 -24.40 -23.87
CA THR A 410 -5.37 -25.02 -24.88
C THR A 410 -3.90 -24.91 -24.48
N VAL A 411 -3.49 -23.77 -23.92
CA VAL A 411 -2.12 -23.56 -23.42
C VAL A 411 -1.87 -24.36 -22.15
N LEU A 412 -2.82 -24.39 -21.22
CA LEU A 412 -2.74 -25.18 -19.99
C LEU A 412 -2.57 -26.68 -20.27
N ALA A 413 -3.23 -27.22 -21.30
CA ALA A 413 -3.05 -28.61 -21.71
C ALA A 413 -1.61 -28.89 -22.18
N LYS A 414 -1.06 -28.03 -23.06
CA LYS A 414 0.34 -28.15 -23.51
C LYS A 414 1.33 -28.06 -22.36
N LEU A 415 1.10 -27.16 -21.40
CA LEU A 415 1.93 -27.00 -20.21
C LEU A 415 1.86 -28.24 -19.31
N ALA A 416 0.67 -28.79 -19.09
CA ALA A 416 0.51 -30.01 -18.29
C ALA A 416 1.25 -31.20 -18.90
N ASP A 417 1.23 -31.33 -20.23
CA ASP A 417 1.98 -32.35 -20.97
C ASP A 417 3.50 -32.16 -20.83
N GLN A 418 4.01 -30.93 -20.94
CA GLN A 418 5.44 -30.65 -20.77
C GLN A 418 5.94 -30.85 -19.35
N LEU A 419 5.12 -30.51 -18.35
CA LEU A 419 5.48 -30.58 -16.93
C LEU A 419 5.22 -31.97 -16.33
N GLY A 420 4.45 -32.83 -17.01
CA GLY A 420 4.07 -34.16 -16.53
C GLY A 420 3.15 -34.12 -15.30
N GLY A 421 2.37 -33.05 -15.13
CA GLY A 421 1.50 -32.88 -13.96
C GLY A 421 0.54 -31.69 -14.07
N PRO A 422 -0.45 -31.60 -13.16
CA PRO A 422 -1.44 -30.54 -13.18
C PRO A 422 -0.83 -29.18 -12.87
N LEU A 423 -1.22 -28.19 -13.68
CA LEU A 423 -0.87 -26.79 -13.51
C LEU A 423 -2.06 -26.02 -12.93
N VAL A 424 -1.80 -25.28 -11.85
CA VAL A 424 -2.69 -24.26 -11.31
C VAL A 424 -2.07 -22.91 -11.63
N ALA A 425 -2.84 -22.03 -12.25
CA ALA A 425 -2.41 -20.68 -12.62
C ALA A 425 -3.04 -19.66 -11.68
N TYR A 426 -2.20 -18.79 -11.11
CA TYR A 426 -2.63 -17.57 -10.44
C TYR A 426 -2.05 -16.35 -11.14
N TRP A 427 -2.94 -15.43 -11.49
CA TRP A 427 -2.60 -14.19 -12.15
C TRP A 427 -3.43 -13.04 -11.58
N ASN A 428 -2.79 -11.88 -11.38
CA ASN A 428 -3.52 -10.63 -11.16
C ASN A 428 -3.06 -9.54 -12.13
N ASN A 429 -3.96 -8.59 -12.40
CA ASN A 429 -3.60 -7.36 -13.08
C ASN A 429 -2.98 -6.36 -12.07
N PRO A 430 -2.35 -5.27 -12.53
CA PRO A 430 -1.75 -4.25 -11.64
C PRO A 430 -2.73 -3.52 -10.70
N ARG A 431 -4.04 -3.72 -10.85
CA ARG A 431 -5.10 -3.19 -9.97
C ARG A 431 -5.71 -4.28 -9.07
N GLY A 432 -5.26 -5.52 -9.21
CA GLY A 432 -5.60 -6.66 -8.38
C GLY A 432 -4.54 -6.92 -7.32
N SER A 433 -4.87 -7.76 -6.35
CA SER A 433 -3.96 -8.13 -5.26
C SER A 433 -4.31 -9.50 -4.70
N VAL A 434 -3.35 -10.16 -4.07
CA VAL A 434 -3.60 -11.38 -3.27
C VAL A 434 -4.47 -10.99 -2.06
N CYS A 435 -5.72 -11.47 -2.04
CA CYS A 435 -6.74 -11.03 -1.09
C CYS A 435 -7.47 -12.21 -0.44
N HIS A 436 -8.20 -11.95 0.66
CA HIS A 436 -8.84 -13.01 1.45
C HIS A 436 -9.76 -13.94 0.64
N SER A 437 -10.42 -13.38 -0.38
CA SER A 437 -11.34 -14.12 -1.22
C SER A 437 -10.67 -15.08 -2.23
N ASP A 438 -9.36 -14.91 -2.50
CA ASP A 438 -8.58 -15.85 -3.32
C ASP A 438 -8.52 -17.25 -2.70
N VAL A 439 -8.60 -17.38 -1.37
CA VAL A 439 -8.56 -18.69 -0.69
C VAL A 439 -9.75 -19.56 -1.11
N LEU A 440 -10.93 -18.96 -1.25
CA LEU A 440 -12.13 -19.68 -1.68
C LEU A 440 -12.12 -19.97 -3.18
N ALA A 441 -11.62 -19.04 -3.99
CA ALA A 441 -11.41 -19.27 -5.42
C ALA A 441 -10.45 -20.44 -5.66
N LEU A 442 -9.32 -20.46 -4.96
CA LEU A 442 -8.37 -21.57 -5.02
C LEU A 442 -8.98 -22.87 -4.48
N TYR A 443 -9.76 -22.83 -3.39
CA TYR A 443 -10.43 -24.02 -2.86
C TYR A 443 -11.37 -24.66 -3.89
N ASP A 444 -12.14 -23.86 -4.65
CA ASP A 444 -13.01 -24.36 -5.70
C ASP A 444 -12.21 -24.99 -6.86
N VAL A 445 -11.09 -24.36 -7.25
CA VAL A 445 -10.19 -24.90 -8.28
C VAL A 445 -9.52 -26.20 -7.83
N LEU A 446 -9.01 -26.24 -6.59
CA LEU A 446 -8.38 -27.43 -6.01
C LEU A 446 -9.36 -28.58 -5.82
N GLY A 447 -10.60 -28.29 -5.45
CA GLY A 447 -11.67 -29.28 -5.34
C GLY A 447 -11.95 -30.01 -6.65
N ARG A 448 -11.62 -29.41 -7.81
CA ARG A 448 -11.78 -30.03 -9.14
C ARG A 448 -10.61 -30.89 -9.57
N ILE A 449 -9.38 -30.43 -9.30
CA ILE A 449 -8.19 -31.22 -9.63
C ILE A 449 -7.97 -32.36 -8.62
N GLY A 450 -8.53 -32.25 -7.41
CA GLY A 450 -8.38 -33.23 -6.33
C GLY A 450 -6.95 -33.26 -5.77
N ARG A 451 -6.64 -34.32 -5.01
CA ARG A 451 -5.32 -34.51 -4.42
C ARG A 451 -4.36 -35.11 -5.44
N GLN A 452 -3.22 -34.46 -5.63
CA GLN A 452 -2.21 -34.77 -6.63
C GLN A 452 -0.88 -35.10 -5.95
N ASP A 453 0.05 -35.76 -6.63
CA ASP A 453 1.39 -35.98 -6.06
C ASP A 453 2.23 -34.70 -6.21
N THR A 454 2.27 -34.13 -7.42
CA THR A 454 2.92 -32.85 -7.73
C THR A 454 1.92 -31.85 -8.31
N ILE A 455 1.95 -30.60 -7.82
CA ILE A 455 1.25 -29.46 -8.44
C ILE A 455 2.28 -28.44 -8.90
N TYR A 456 2.15 -28.02 -10.16
CA TYR A 456 2.87 -26.87 -10.69
C TYR A 456 2.00 -25.62 -10.51
N LEU A 457 2.58 -24.55 -9.99
CA LEU A 457 1.89 -23.30 -9.73
C LEU A 457 2.48 -22.18 -10.59
N PHE A 458 1.78 -21.76 -11.65
CA PHE A 458 2.12 -20.52 -12.34
C PHE A 458 1.74 -19.34 -11.46
N LEU A 459 2.70 -18.46 -11.21
CA LEU A 459 2.54 -17.31 -10.33
C LEU A 459 3.02 -16.03 -11.03
N LYS A 460 2.11 -15.09 -11.21
CA LYS A 460 2.36 -13.71 -11.62
C LYS A 460 1.53 -12.82 -10.70
N SER A 461 2.19 -12.02 -9.85
CA SER A 461 1.44 -11.06 -9.04
C SER A 461 2.28 -9.90 -8.50
N ASP A 462 1.63 -8.73 -8.45
CA ASP A 462 2.15 -7.49 -7.87
C ASP A 462 2.10 -7.45 -6.32
N GLY A 463 1.65 -8.53 -5.67
CA GLY A 463 1.62 -8.68 -4.21
C GLY A 463 0.22 -8.59 -3.59
N GLY A 464 0.17 -8.33 -2.28
CA GLY A 464 -1.07 -8.34 -1.50
C GLY A 464 -0.86 -8.79 -0.06
N SER A 465 -1.79 -9.57 0.47
CA SER A 465 -1.78 -10.00 1.87
C SER A 465 -0.89 -11.22 2.14
N GLY A 466 0.11 -11.08 3.01
CA GLY A 466 0.96 -12.18 3.47
C GLY A 466 0.21 -13.30 4.22
N GLN A 467 -0.84 -12.96 4.97
CA GLN A 467 -1.75 -13.94 5.62
C GLN A 467 -2.35 -14.90 4.62
N VAL A 468 -2.86 -14.32 3.54
CA VAL A 468 -3.55 -15.06 2.49
C VAL A 468 -2.54 -15.95 1.80
N SER A 469 -1.33 -15.48 1.52
CA SER A 469 -0.25 -16.31 0.99
C SER A 469 0.01 -17.57 1.81
N LEU A 470 0.07 -17.47 3.15
CA LEU A 470 0.21 -18.65 4.00
C LEU A 470 -0.99 -19.60 3.90
N ARG A 471 -2.22 -19.05 3.86
CA ARG A 471 -3.44 -19.86 3.70
C ARG A 471 -3.47 -20.56 2.35
N LEU A 472 -3.07 -19.88 1.27
CA LEU A 472 -2.97 -20.46 -0.08
C LEU A 472 -1.92 -21.57 -0.12
N VAL A 473 -0.73 -21.34 0.45
CA VAL A 473 0.32 -22.38 0.54
C VAL A 473 -0.17 -23.58 1.35
N ASN A 474 -0.79 -23.36 2.52
CA ASN A 474 -1.34 -24.44 3.33
C ASN A 474 -2.38 -25.24 2.55
N LEU A 475 -3.25 -24.58 1.81
CA LEU A 475 -4.28 -25.23 1.02
C LEU A 475 -3.70 -26.04 -0.16
N LEU A 476 -2.71 -25.50 -0.87
CA LEU A 476 -1.95 -26.22 -1.90
C LEU A 476 -1.26 -27.46 -1.32
N ARG A 477 -0.62 -27.33 -0.15
CA ARG A 477 0.08 -28.42 0.55
C ARG A 477 -0.86 -29.52 1.06
N GLN A 478 -2.13 -29.20 1.31
CA GLN A 478 -3.13 -30.23 1.60
C GLN A 478 -3.50 -31.05 0.35
N HIS A 479 -3.35 -30.46 -0.83
CA HIS A 479 -3.71 -31.05 -2.12
C HIS A 479 -2.52 -31.61 -2.92
N CYS A 480 -1.27 -31.36 -2.52
CA CYS A 480 -0.10 -31.99 -3.13
C CYS A 480 0.98 -32.42 -2.14
N ARG A 481 1.82 -33.40 -2.52
CA ARG A 481 3.04 -33.73 -1.78
C ARG A 481 4.21 -32.85 -2.19
N GLN A 482 4.29 -32.53 -3.47
CA GLN A 482 5.30 -31.66 -4.06
C GLN A 482 4.63 -30.44 -4.71
N LEU A 483 5.13 -29.25 -4.36
CA LEU A 483 4.69 -27.98 -4.94
C LEU A 483 5.87 -27.36 -5.68
N VAL A 484 5.68 -27.04 -6.96
CA VAL A 484 6.71 -26.38 -7.79
C VAL A 484 6.16 -25.04 -8.26
N ALA A 485 6.80 -23.94 -7.86
CA ALA A 485 6.41 -22.61 -8.30
C ALA A 485 7.07 -22.29 -9.66
N LEU A 486 6.28 -21.82 -10.63
CA LEU A 486 6.70 -21.36 -11.93
C LEU A 486 6.54 -19.85 -12.00
N VAL A 487 7.65 -19.13 -12.03
CA VAL A 487 7.70 -17.66 -11.99
C VAL A 487 8.34 -17.15 -13.28
N PRO A 488 7.56 -16.83 -14.33
CA PRO A 488 8.12 -16.34 -15.60
C PRO A 488 8.33 -14.81 -15.63
N LEU A 489 7.61 -14.09 -14.76
CA LEU A 489 7.59 -12.62 -14.68
C LEU A 489 7.67 -12.17 -13.21
N GLU A 490 6.93 -11.13 -12.82
CA GLU A 490 6.94 -10.58 -11.48
C GLU A 490 6.23 -11.46 -10.44
N CYS A 491 6.89 -11.63 -9.30
CA CYS A 491 6.30 -12.17 -8.08
C CYS A 491 6.72 -11.29 -6.91
N ALA A 492 5.92 -10.28 -6.60
CA ALA A 492 6.20 -9.31 -5.55
C ALA A 492 5.54 -9.67 -4.21
N SER A 493 6.21 -9.31 -3.11
CA SER A 493 5.72 -9.37 -1.72
C SER A 493 4.99 -10.68 -1.37
N ALA A 494 3.66 -10.65 -1.24
CA ALA A 494 2.82 -11.80 -0.95
C ALA A 494 2.98 -12.96 -1.96
N ALA A 495 3.20 -12.68 -3.24
CA ALA A 495 3.46 -13.70 -4.25
C ALA A 495 4.81 -14.38 -4.02
N THR A 496 5.84 -13.62 -3.63
CA THR A 496 7.12 -14.21 -3.23
C THR A 496 6.93 -15.18 -2.05
N MET A 497 6.07 -14.88 -1.07
CA MET A 497 5.75 -15.82 0.03
C MET A 497 5.14 -17.13 -0.46
N ILE A 498 4.25 -17.06 -1.45
CA ILE A 498 3.64 -18.26 -2.04
C ILE A 498 4.73 -19.10 -2.74
N ALA A 499 5.61 -18.46 -3.51
CA ALA A 499 6.72 -19.13 -4.17
C ALA A 499 7.71 -19.76 -3.17
N LEU A 500 8.01 -19.09 -2.05
CA LEU A 500 8.85 -19.64 -0.98
C LEU A 500 8.23 -20.85 -0.27
N GLY A 501 6.90 -20.97 -0.30
CA GLY A 501 6.17 -22.13 0.20
C GLY A 501 6.32 -23.39 -0.67
N ALA A 502 6.86 -23.26 -1.88
CA ALA A 502 7.11 -24.36 -2.81
C ALA A 502 8.38 -25.15 -2.45
N ASP A 503 8.46 -26.40 -2.93
CA ASP A 503 9.66 -27.23 -2.78
C ASP A 503 10.78 -26.77 -3.71
N ARG A 504 10.42 -26.24 -4.89
CA ARG A 504 11.32 -25.70 -5.93
C ARG A 504 10.68 -24.49 -6.60
N ILE A 505 11.49 -23.53 -7.01
CA ILE A 505 11.08 -22.33 -7.72
C ILE A 505 11.78 -22.34 -9.09
N LEU A 506 11.03 -22.44 -10.17
CA LEU A 506 11.55 -22.30 -11.53
C LEU A 506 11.35 -20.86 -11.99
N MET A 507 12.44 -20.13 -12.19
CA MET A 507 12.40 -18.72 -12.61
C MET A 507 12.70 -18.58 -14.10
N GLY A 508 11.87 -17.79 -14.80
CA GLY A 508 12.10 -17.36 -16.17
C GLY A 508 13.24 -16.33 -16.28
N PRO A 509 13.72 -16.01 -17.49
CA PRO A 509 14.82 -15.08 -17.71
C PRO A 509 14.45 -13.62 -17.35
N THR A 510 13.18 -13.26 -17.45
CA THR A 510 12.62 -11.94 -17.10
C THR A 510 12.01 -11.89 -15.70
N ALA A 511 12.11 -12.99 -14.97
CA ALA A 511 11.47 -13.13 -13.68
C ALA A 511 12.26 -12.43 -12.58
N TYR A 512 11.54 -11.84 -11.64
CA TYR A 512 12.11 -11.33 -10.40
C TYR A 512 11.18 -11.62 -9.23
N LEU A 513 11.80 -11.93 -8.09
CA LEU A 513 11.14 -11.92 -6.79
C LEU A 513 11.38 -10.55 -6.15
N THR A 514 10.63 -10.18 -5.12
CA THR A 514 10.99 -9.01 -4.30
C THR A 514 11.26 -9.45 -2.87
N ALA A 515 11.74 -8.52 -2.04
CA ALA A 515 11.76 -8.77 -0.61
C ALA A 515 10.34 -9.10 -0.12
N VAL A 516 10.25 -10.13 0.71
CA VAL A 516 8.99 -10.53 1.33
C VAL A 516 8.77 -9.62 2.49
N ASP A 517 7.77 -8.76 2.46
CA ASP A 517 7.40 -8.10 3.70
C ASP A 517 6.89 -9.17 4.68
N THR A 518 7.73 -9.59 5.65
CA THR A 518 7.36 -10.60 6.66
C THR A 518 6.33 -10.05 7.66
N SER A 519 5.83 -8.86 7.40
CA SER A 519 4.65 -8.29 7.99
C SER A 519 3.45 -9.19 7.78
N LEU A 520 3.29 -10.17 8.67
CA LEU A 520 2.35 -11.21 8.35
C LEU A 520 0.92 -10.74 8.40
N ASN A 521 0.53 -9.65 9.06
CA ASN A 521 -0.86 -9.40 9.47
C ASN A 521 -1.39 -10.65 10.22
N HIS A 522 -1.88 -10.52 11.45
CA HIS A 522 -2.78 -11.52 12.02
C HIS A 522 -4.14 -10.84 12.17
N ALA A 523 -5.19 -11.55 12.57
CA ALA A 523 -6.42 -10.89 13.04
C ALA A 523 -6.20 -9.92 14.24
N LEU A 524 -4.93 -9.76 14.68
CA LEU A 524 -4.44 -8.97 15.80
C LEU A 524 -3.39 -7.91 15.41
N SER A 525 -3.06 -7.74 14.12
CA SER A 525 -2.13 -6.67 13.72
C SER A 525 -2.80 -5.29 13.83
N PRO A 526 -2.09 -4.24 14.28
CA PRO A 526 -2.70 -2.93 14.52
C PRO A 526 -3.17 -2.35 13.18
N VAL A 527 -4.05 -1.35 13.20
CA VAL A 527 -4.59 -0.72 11.99
C VAL A 527 -4.21 0.75 12.03
N ASP A 528 -3.62 1.26 10.95
CA ASP A 528 -3.27 2.67 10.77
C ASP A 528 -4.53 3.51 10.49
N ARG A 529 -4.39 4.84 10.57
CA ARG A 529 -5.42 5.87 10.49
C ARG A 529 -6.29 5.86 9.23
N ASP A 530 -5.80 5.29 8.13
CA ASP A 530 -6.57 5.14 6.87
C ASP A 530 -7.29 3.78 6.75
N ASN A 531 -7.32 2.97 7.83
CA ASN A 531 -7.95 1.65 7.93
C ASN A 531 -7.19 0.50 7.22
N ASP A 532 -5.88 0.68 7.01
CA ASP A 532 -4.94 -0.35 6.55
C ASP A 532 -4.16 -0.97 7.72
N ARG A 533 -3.92 -2.29 7.70
CA ARG A 533 -3.29 -3.04 8.83
C ARG A 533 -1.76 -2.88 8.87
N GLU A 534 -1.22 -2.42 9.99
CA GLU A 534 0.21 -2.25 10.29
C GLU A 534 0.98 -3.57 10.48
N HIS A 535 2.27 -3.51 10.17
CA HIS A 535 3.17 -4.62 9.88
C HIS A 535 3.97 -5.11 11.12
N GLU A 536 3.97 -6.41 11.44
CA GLU A 536 4.83 -7.03 12.48
C GLU A 536 5.89 -7.99 11.89
N ARG A 537 7.16 -7.88 12.33
CA ARG A 537 8.27 -8.78 11.91
C ARG A 537 8.24 -10.09 12.71
N VAL A 538 8.04 -11.22 12.03
CA VAL A 538 8.04 -12.56 12.68
C VAL A 538 9.45 -13.15 12.75
N GLY A 539 9.97 -13.28 13.97
CA GLY A 539 11.02 -14.24 14.30
C GLY A 539 10.44 -15.65 14.42
N ALA A 540 11.03 -16.61 13.69
CA ALA A 540 10.91 -18.05 13.88
C ALA A 540 9.48 -18.67 13.91
N VAL A 541 8.85 -18.80 12.74
CA VAL A 541 7.97 -19.97 12.47
C VAL A 541 8.77 -20.93 11.59
N GLN A 542 9.14 -22.08 12.15
CA GLN A 542 9.83 -23.15 11.43
C GLN A 542 8.98 -23.64 10.26
N MET A 543 9.38 -23.29 9.03
CA MET A 543 8.95 -23.96 7.80
C MET A 543 9.59 -25.35 7.71
N HIS A 544 9.14 -26.29 8.56
CA HIS A 544 9.23 -27.73 8.31
C HIS A 544 7.97 -28.42 8.88
N PRO A 545 7.47 -29.47 8.21
CA PRO A 545 6.31 -30.21 8.68
C PRO A 545 6.59 -30.71 10.10
N PRO A 546 5.68 -30.52 11.09
CA PRO A 546 5.89 -31.07 12.42
C PRO A 546 6.10 -32.57 12.30
N ALA A 547 7.08 -33.12 13.02
CA ALA A 547 7.34 -34.56 13.09
C ALA A 547 6.11 -35.40 13.49
N MET A 548 5.02 -34.75 13.94
CA MET A 548 3.72 -35.35 14.17
C MET A 548 2.98 -35.80 12.89
N TRP A 549 3.38 -35.32 11.70
CA TRP A 549 2.65 -35.57 10.43
C TRP A 549 3.23 -36.72 9.59
N ARG A 550 4.22 -37.46 10.12
CA ARG A 550 4.74 -38.71 9.53
C ARG A 550 4.20 -40.00 10.17
N ARG A 551 3.44 -39.92 11.27
CA ARG A 551 2.81 -41.10 11.90
C ARG A 551 1.40 -41.33 11.37
N GLY A 552 1.36 -41.81 10.14
CA GLY A 552 0.19 -42.40 9.50
C GLY A 552 0.64 -43.53 8.59
N ARG A 553 1.56 -44.38 9.07
CA ARG A 553 1.93 -45.62 8.40
C ARG A 553 1.54 -46.76 9.33
N GLY A 554 0.65 -47.63 8.85
CA GLY A 554 0.37 -48.90 9.51
C GLY A 554 1.65 -49.74 9.63
N GLY A 555 1.68 -50.59 10.65
CA GLY A 555 2.70 -51.62 10.79
C GLY A 555 2.91 -52.04 12.23
N ALA A 556 2.58 -53.30 12.50
CA ALA A 556 2.84 -54.14 13.67
C ALA A 556 3.95 -53.74 14.65
N ALA A 557 3.70 -54.01 15.93
CA ALA A 557 4.66 -53.90 17.03
C ALA A 557 5.85 -54.87 16.90
N PRO A 558 7.04 -54.46 17.38
CA PRO A 558 8.05 -55.38 17.89
C PRO A 558 8.39 -55.14 19.39
N PRO A 559 9.04 -56.11 20.06
CA PRO A 559 9.04 -56.26 21.52
C PRO A 559 10.14 -55.44 22.23
N PRO A 560 10.16 -55.38 23.59
CA PRO A 560 11.10 -54.55 24.33
C PRO A 560 12.37 -55.33 24.70
N GLY A 561 13.53 -54.66 24.65
CA GLY A 561 14.74 -55.18 25.27
C GLY A 561 15.98 -54.32 25.04
N GLY A 562 16.69 -54.02 26.14
CA GLY A 562 18.16 -53.88 26.17
C GLY A 562 18.72 -52.46 26.04
N GLY A 563 19.30 -51.96 27.12
CA GLY A 563 20.03 -50.69 27.17
C GLY A 563 21.43 -50.74 26.53
N GLY A 564 22.06 -49.57 26.41
CA GLY A 564 23.46 -49.42 26.01
C GLY A 564 23.75 -47.98 25.56
N GLY A 565 24.81 -47.39 26.11
CA GLY A 565 25.10 -45.96 26.01
C GLY A 565 25.67 -45.44 24.68
N ALA A 566 25.79 -44.12 24.68
CA ALA A 566 26.74 -43.27 23.95
C ALA A 566 26.43 -42.78 22.52
N ALA A 567 27.00 -41.59 22.27
CA ALA A 567 27.14 -40.84 21.03
C ALA A 567 25.96 -39.93 20.62
N GLY A 568 26.06 -38.65 21.00
CA GLY A 568 25.26 -37.58 20.41
C GLY A 568 25.64 -37.31 18.95
N PRO A 569 24.70 -37.03 18.04
CA PRO A 569 25.00 -36.45 16.75
C PRO A 569 24.88 -34.92 16.79
N ARG A 570 25.92 -34.29 16.23
CA ARG A 570 26.05 -32.85 15.97
C ARG A 570 24.90 -32.31 15.13
N GLY A 571 24.60 -31.03 15.39
CA GLY A 571 23.46 -30.28 14.87
C GLY A 571 23.33 -30.21 13.35
N GLY A 572 22.08 -30.33 12.91
CA GLY A 572 21.61 -30.05 11.56
C GLY A 572 20.13 -29.66 11.62
N GLY A 573 19.83 -28.44 12.06
CA GLY A 573 18.45 -27.94 12.15
C GLY A 573 18.40 -26.45 12.41
N GLY A 574 18.42 -25.63 11.34
CA GLY A 574 18.37 -24.16 11.46
C GLY A 574 18.06 -23.34 10.20
N ARG A 575 17.87 -23.93 9.01
CA ARG A 575 18.03 -23.19 7.73
C ARG A 575 16.78 -22.55 7.10
N GLY A 576 15.60 -22.61 7.73
CA GLY A 576 14.34 -22.12 7.13
C GLY A 576 14.03 -20.64 7.44
N GLY A 577 14.02 -20.28 8.73
CA GLY A 577 13.76 -18.91 9.19
C GLY A 577 14.89 -17.91 8.87
N GLU A 578 16.12 -18.41 8.70
CA GLU A 578 17.28 -17.61 8.29
C GLU A 578 17.12 -17.01 6.88
N LYS A 579 16.39 -17.68 5.97
CA LYS A 579 16.28 -17.26 4.56
C LYS A 579 15.30 -16.10 4.34
N ALA A 580 14.14 -16.12 5.00
CA ALA A 580 13.21 -15.00 5.00
C ALA A 580 13.79 -13.77 5.72
N THR A 581 14.53 -14.00 6.81
CA THR A 581 15.26 -12.94 7.52
C THR A 581 16.38 -12.33 6.66
N ALA A 582 17.08 -13.13 5.85
CA ALA A 582 18.10 -12.66 4.92
C ALA A 582 17.53 -11.80 3.77
N LEU A 583 16.34 -12.15 3.27
CA LEU A 583 15.62 -11.36 2.26
C LEU A 583 15.25 -9.95 2.78
N ASN A 584 14.98 -9.82 4.08
CA ASN A 584 14.49 -8.57 4.68
C ASN A 584 15.58 -7.70 5.34
N SER A 585 16.76 -8.27 5.56
CA SER A 585 17.90 -7.57 6.18
C SER A 585 18.97 -7.16 5.19
N LYS A 586 19.07 -7.81 4.03
CA LYS A 586 20.16 -7.59 3.05
C LYS A 586 19.77 -6.79 1.82
N TYR A 587 18.49 -6.50 1.60
CA TYR A 587 18.03 -5.75 0.43
C TYR A 587 17.50 -4.35 0.82
N PRO A 588 17.87 -3.30 0.05
CA PRO A 588 17.67 -1.91 0.45
C PRO A 588 16.22 -1.40 0.34
N SER A 589 15.32 -2.11 -0.36
CA SER A 589 13.91 -1.71 -0.50
C SER A 589 12.98 -2.90 -0.80
N HIS A 590 11.69 -2.77 -0.46
CA HIS A 590 10.65 -3.78 -0.71
C HIS A 590 10.35 -4.00 -2.21
N SER A 591 10.79 -3.08 -3.06
CA SER A 591 10.66 -3.17 -4.53
C SER A 591 11.95 -3.65 -5.21
N TYR A 592 12.99 -3.99 -4.44
CA TYR A 592 14.25 -4.44 -5.02
C TYR A 592 14.06 -5.78 -5.75
N PRO A 593 14.38 -5.86 -7.05
CA PRO A 593 14.21 -7.09 -7.81
C PRO A 593 15.32 -8.08 -7.49
N ILE A 594 14.93 -9.25 -7.00
CA ILE A 594 15.80 -10.38 -6.70
C ILE A 594 15.78 -11.32 -7.89
N LEU A 595 16.85 -11.27 -8.68
CA LEU A 595 17.01 -12.07 -9.89
C LEU A 595 17.41 -13.51 -9.55
N LEU A 596 17.31 -14.43 -10.51
CA LEU A 596 17.63 -15.85 -10.31
C LEU A 596 19.01 -16.08 -9.66
N ASP A 597 20.06 -15.43 -10.17
CA ASP A 597 21.42 -15.62 -9.65
C ASP A 597 21.54 -15.12 -8.19
N GLU A 598 20.81 -14.06 -7.84
CA GLU A 598 20.75 -13.54 -6.48
C GLU A 598 19.94 -14.47 -5.56
N ALA A 599 18.79 -14.97 -6.05
CA ALA A 599 17.95 -15.95 -5.35
C ALA A 599 18.74 -17.22 -5.00
N VAL A 600 19.57 -17.71 -5.92
CA VAL A 600 20.47 -18.85 -5.67
C VAL A 600 21.55 -18.49 -4.63
N LYS A 601 22.18 -17.32 -4.74
CA LYS A 601 23.21 -16.85 -3.79
C LYS A 601 22.70 -16.74 -2.35
N ILE A 602 21.45 -16.31 -2.16
CA ILE A 602 20.82 -16.21 -0.83
C ILE A 602 20.24 -17.57 -0.35
N GLY A 603 20.40 -18.64 -1.13
CA GLY A 603 20.06 -20.00 -0.75
C GLY A 603 18.60 -20.38 -0.98
N LEU A 604 17.85 -19.66 -1.82
CA LEU A 604 16.54 -20.13 -2.29
C LEU A 604 16.72 -21.36 -3.17
N LYS A 605 15.72 -22.26 -3.16
CA LYS A 605 15.68 -23.42 -4.06
C LYS A 605 15.20 -22.99 -5.46
N ALA A 606 15.87 -21.98 -6.00
CA ALA A 606 15.56 -21.39 -7.29
C ALA A 606 16.42 -22.04 -8.38
N GLU A 607 15.80 -22.35 -9.51
CA GLU A 607 16.45 -22.96 -10.67
C GLU A 607 15.94 -22.29 -11.96
N ARG A 608 16.73 -22.39 -13.03
CA ARG A 608 16.33 -21.83 -14.32
C ARG A 608 15.18 -22.64 -14.92
N MET A 609 14.12 -21.95 -15.34
CA MET A 609 12.99 -22.57 -16.02
C MET A 609 13.38 -23.01 -17.44
N PRO A 610 12.93 -24.20 -17.91
CA PRO A 610 13.07 -24.60 -19.30
C PRO A 610 12.45 -23.57 -20.26
N GLN A 611 13.14 -23.29 -21.38
CA GLN A 611 12.73 -22.24 -22.32
C GLN A 611 11.34 -22.49 -22.94
N GLU A 612 11.02 -23.75 -23.24
CA GLU A 612 9.73 -24.14 -23.81
C GLU A 612 8.57 -23.84 -22.85
N VAL A 613 8.73 -24.24 -21.57
CA VAL A 613 7.76 -23.94 -20.50
C VAL A 613 7.59 -22.43 -20.33
N ASN A 614 8.70 -21.68 -20.27
CA ASN A 614 8.64 -20.23 -20.13
C ASN A 614 7.88 -19.56 -21.30
N THR A 615 8.10 -20.03 -22.52
CA THR A 615 7.43 -19.50 -23.72
C THR A 615 5.91 -19.71 -23.66
N LEU A 616 5.46 -20.90 -23.25
CA LEU A 616 4.05 -21.20 -23.06
C LEU A 616 3.43 -20.40 -21.91
N LEU A 617 4.16 -20.17 -20.81
CA LEU A 617 3.67 -19.34 -19.71
C LEU A 617 3.57 -17.86 -20.10
N LEU A 618 4.44 -17.35 -20.96
CA LEU A 618 4.32 -15.99 -21.50
C LEU A 618 3.13 -15.86 -22.46
N GLU A 619 2.84 -16.90 -23.26
CA GLU A 619 1.61 -16.96 -24.07
C GLU A 619 0.36 -16.92 -23.17
N LEU A 620 0.34 -17.75 -22.12
CA LEU A 620 -0.74 -17.78 -21.13
C LEU A 620 -0.93 -16.40 -20.46
N ASN A 621 0.16 -15.76 -20.05
CA ASN A 621 0.13 -14.40 -19.49
C ASN A 621 -0.41 -13.37 -20.50
N GLY A 622 -0.13 -13.53 -21.80
CA GLY A 622 -0.69 -12.68 -22.85
C GLY A 622 -2.23 -12.72 -22.87
N TYR A 623 -2.81 -13.92 -22.81
CA TYR A 623 -4.27 -14.06 -22.72
C TYR A 623 -4.83 -13.49 -21.42
N TYR A 624 -4.20 -13.72 -20.28
CA TYR A 624 -4.64 -13.12 -19.02
C TYR A 624 -4.55 -11.59 -19.03
N SER A 625 -3.50 -11.05 -19.63
CA SER A 625 -3.32 -9.60 -19.78
C SER A 625 -4.40 -8.97 -20.66
N GLU A 626 -4.81 -9.65 -21.74
CA GLU A 626 -5.95 -9.22 -22.57
C GLU A 626 -7.27 -9.25 -21.79
N MET A 627 -7.50 -10.32 -21.01
CA MET A 627 -8.68 -10.44 -20.15
C MET A 627 -8.71 -9.41 -19.01
N GLY A 628 -7.56 -8.98 -18.50
CA GLY A 628 -7.44 -8.02 -17.40
C GLY A 628 -7.45 -6.54 -17.80
N GLN A 629 -7.61 -6.21 -19.09
CA GLN A 629 -7.72 -4.83 -19.54
C GLN A 629 -9.02 -4.17 -19.02
N LYS A 630 -8.90 -2.94 -18.53
CA LYS A 630 -10.06 -2.17 -18.05
C LYS A 630 -10.90 -1.68 -19.23
N ALA A 631 -12.15 -2.12 -19.27
CA ALA A 631 -13.16 -1.61 -20.16
C ALA A 631 -13.94 -0.49 -19.47
N THR A 632 -13.89 0.72 -20.02
CA THR A 632 -14.67 1.87 -19.53
C THR A 632 -15.72 2.25 -20.55
N THR A 633 -16.96 2.39 -20.09
CA THR A 633 -18.11 2.86 -20.88
C THR A 633 -18.60 4.17 -20.27
N ASP A 634 -18.28 5.28 -20.91
CA ASP A 634 -18.77 6.59 -20.47
C ASP A 634 -20.22 6.77 -20.94
N PHE A 635 -21.12 7.03 -19.99
CA PHE A 635 -22.53 7.30 -20.30
C PHE A 635 -22.75 8.79 -20.54
N ASP A 636 -22.13 9.64 -19.71
CA ASP A 636 -22.12 11.11 -19.80
C ASP A 636 -20.88 11.69 -19.06
N GLU A 637 -20.81 13.02 -18.89
CA GLU A 637 -19.68 13.71 -18.24
C GLU A 637 -19.51 13.38 -16.75
N ILE A 638 -20.56 12.86 -16.10
CA ILE A 638 -20.59 12.57 -14.66
C ILE A 638 -20.88 11.10 -14.36
N ARG A 639 -21.12 10.25 -15.36
CA ARG A 639 -21.42 8.82 -15.21
C ARG A 639 -20.57 7.97 -16.14
N ALA A 640 -19.90 6.99 -15.55
CA ALA A 640 -19.13 5.99 -16.29
C ALA A 640 -19.30 4.61 -15.68
N HIS A 641 -19.18 3.57 -16.49
CA HIS A 641 -19.14 2.18 -16.05
C HIS A 641 -17.73 1.61 -16.22
N GLY A 642 -17.18 1.07 -15.14
CA GLY A 642 -15.89 0.40 -15.14
C GLY A 642 -16.04 -1.10 -15.03
N ASN A 643 -15.41 -1.84 -15.95
CA ASN A 643 -15.42 -3.30 -15.94
C ASN A 643 -14.01 -3.86 -16.16
N GLU A 644 -13.52 -4.71 -15.27
CA GLU A 644 -12.22 -5.36 -15.42
C GLU A 644 -12.11 -6.69 -14.67
N ILE A 645 -11.23 -7.59 -15.14
CA ILE A 645 -10.89 -8.83 -14.44
C ILE A 645 -9.59 -8.58 -13.66
N ALA A 646 -9.68 -8.61 -12.32
CA ALA A 646 -8.56 -8.26 -11.45
C ALA A 646 -7.70 -9.48 -11.09
N ASN A 647 -8.34 -10.60 -10.74
CA ASN A 647 -7.66 -11.83 -10.29
C ASN A 647 -8.19 -13.04 -11.07
N ILE A 648 -7.32 -13.99 -11.41
CA ILE A 648 -7.67 -15.24 -12.11
C ILE A 648 -6.98 -16.41 -11.41
N TRP A 649 -7.77 -17.41 -11.04
CA TRP A 649 -7.35 -18.76 -10.71
C TRP A 649 -7.83 -19.71 -11.80
N GLU A 650 -6.93 -20.50 -12.37
CA GLU A 650 -7.30 -21.43 -13.43
C GLU A 650 -6.58 -22.77 -13.28
N ALA A 651 -7.28 -23.84 -13.62
CA ALA A 651 -6.69 -25.15 -13.84
C ALA A 651 -7.39 -25.80 -15.03
N THR A 652 -6.96 -27.00 -15.41
CA THR A 652 -7.60 -27.75 -16.49
C THR A 652 -9.10 -27.96 -16.19
N GLY A 653 -9.95 -27.46 -17.07
CA GLY A 653 -11.41 -27.58 -17.02
C GLY A 653 -12.15 -26.53 -16.18
N VAL A 654 -11.44 -25.63 -15.46
CA VAL A 654 -12.07 -24.65 -14.58
C VAL A 654 -11.27 -23.34 -14.52
N GLN A 655 -11.98 -22.21 -14.63
CA GLN A 655 -11.44 -20.87 -14.44
C GLN A 655 -12.35 -20.10 -13.48
N VAL A 656 -11.76 -19.55 -12.44
CA VAL A 656 -12.42 -18.73 -11.42
C VAL A 656 -11.74 -17.37 -11.40
N PHE A 657 -12.47 -16.30 -11.68
CA PHE A 657 -11.89 -14.97 -11.77
C PHE A 657 -12.75 -13.94 -11.04
N TYR A 658 -12.10 -12.92 -10.49
CA TYR A 658 -12.76 -11.79 -9.85
C TYR A 658 -12.96 -10.68 -10.87
N GLN A 659 -14.23 -10.36 -11.14
CA GLN A 659 -14.59 -9.28 -12.05
C GLN A 659 -15.09 -8.09 -11.25
N GLN A 660 -14.41 -6.95 -11.40
CA GLN A 660 -14.88 -5.66 -10.91
C GLN A 660 -15.86 -5.08 -11.94
N ASP A 661 -17.06 -4.74 -11.49
CA ASP A 661 -18.20 -4.38 -12.35
C ASP A 661 -18.99 -3.29 -11.61
N LYS A 662 -18.68 -2.02 -11.87
CA LYS A 662 -19.12 -0.88 -11.05
C LYS A 662 -19.56 0.31 -11.90
N ASP A 663 -20.63 0.97 -11.47
CA ASP A 663 -20.99 2.30 -11.95
C ASP A 663 -20.27 3.38 -11.13
N TRP A 664 -19.87 4.45 -11.79
CA TRP A 664 -19.20 5.60 -11.22
C TRP A 664 -20.04 6.84 -11.46
N PHE A 665 -20.23 7.64 -10.41
CA PHE A 665 -20.94 8.91 -10.46
C PHE A 665 -20.08 10.04 -9.89
N TYR A 666 -19.85 11.11 -10.66
CA TYR A 666 -19.09 12.26 -10.21
C TYR A 666 -20.01 13.25 -9.48
N ARG A 667 -19.74 13.46 -8.18
CA ARG A 667 -20.44 14.46 -7.38
C ARG A 667 -19.64 15.76 -7.39
N ALA A 668 -20.11 16.74 -8.16
CA ALA A 668 -19.41 18.01 -8.38
C ALA A 668 -19.18 18.82 -7.09
N GLU A 669 -20.11 18.77 -6.14
CA GLU A 669 -20.04 19.47 -4.84
C GLU A 669 -18.86 18.98 -3.97
N GLU A 670 -18.57 17.68 -4.00
CA GLU A 670 -17.49 17.04 -3.24
C GLU A 670 -16.22 16.84 -4.07
N ARG A 671 -16.26 17.19 -5.37
CA ARG A 671 -15.19 16.96 -6.35
C ARG A 671 -14.67 15.52 -6.36
N ARG A 672 -15.56 14.54 -6.16
CA ARG A 672 -15.21 13.13 -5.98
C ARG A 672 -16.12 12.20 -6.81
N TRP A 673 -15.53 11.11 -7.30
CA TRP A 673 -16.26 9.97 -7.86
C TRP A 673 -16.77 9.04 -6.76
N ILE A 674 -18.04 8.68 -6.84
CA ILE A 674 -18.74 7.79 -5.92
C ILE A 674 -19.14 6.54 -6.70
N THR A 675 -18.94 5.38 -6.07
CA THR A 675 -19.37 4.10 -6.63
C THR A 675 -20.87 3.91 -6.44
N MET A 676 -21.55 3.52 -7.52
CA MET A 676 -22.95 3.12 -7.55
C MET A 676 -23.04 1.70 -8.14
N ASN A 677 -24.08 0.94 -7.78
CA ASN A 677 -24.39 -0.38 -8.36
C ASN A 677 -23.17 -1.33 -8.50
N ASP A 678 -22.54 -1.68 -7.37
CA ASP A 678 -21.40 -2.60 -7.37
C ASP A 678 -21.84 -4.05 -7.58
N ASN A 679 -21.63 -4.57 -8.79
CA ASN A 679 -21.88 -5.96 -9.18
C ASN A 679 -20.58 -6.80 -9.22
N SER A 680 -19.54 -6.33 -8.53
CA SER A 680 -18.25 -7.02 -8.50
C SER A 680 -18.36 -8.35 -7.76
N GLY A 681 -17.70 -9.38 -8.28
CA GLY A 681 -17.76 -10.70 -7.67
C GLY A 681 -16.94 -11.76 -8.37
N TRP A 682 -16.80 -12.90 -7.69
CA TRP A 682 -16.15 -14.07 -8.26
C TRP A 682 -17.08 -14.76 -9.25
N ARG A 683 -16.58 -14.97 -10.46
CA ARG A 683 -17.26 -15.67 -11.54
C ARG A 683 -16.48 -16.92 -11.86
N ARG A 684 -17.22 -18.01 -12.08
CA ARG A 684 -16.68 -19.31 -12.44
C ARG A 684 -17.11 -19.69 -13.84
N ILE A 685 -16.15 -20.24 -14.58
CA ILE A 685 -16.34 -20.89 -15.86
C ILE A 685 -15.84 -22.31 -15.74
N GLU A 686 -16.69 -23.27 -16.08
CA GLU A 686 -16.36 -24.69 -16.04
C GLU A 686 -16.73 -25.37 -17.35
N ARG A 687 -15.93 -26.37 -17.73
CA ARG A 687 -16.25 -27.25 -18.84
C ARG A 687 -17.16 -28.38 -18.34
N ALA A 688 -18.43 -28.34 -18.71
CA ALA A 688 -19.41 -29.38 -18.44
C ALA A 688 -19.67 -30.17 -19.74
N GLY A 689 -18.83 -31.18 -20.01
CA GLY A 689 -18.83 -31.92 -21.28
C GLY A 689 -18.45 -31.04 -22.47
N ASN A 690 -19.34 -30.92 -23.46
CA ASN A 690 -19.15 -30.06 -24.64
C ASN A 690 -19.67 -28.61 -24.45
N ARG A 691 -20.19 -28.25 -23.26
CA ARG A 691 -20.72 -26.91 -22.98
C ARG A 691 -19.88 -26.20 -21.93
N ILE A 692 -19.76 -24.88 -22.09
CA ILE A 692 -19.14 -24.00 -21.09
C ILE A 692 -20.26 -23.46 -20.20
N LYS A 693 -20.16 -23.71 -18.89
CA LYS A 693 -21.12 -23.21 -17.90
C LYS A 693 -20.49 -22.05 -17.14
N ARG A 694 -21.26 -20.97 -16.98
CA ARG A 694 -20.88 -19.78 -16.22
C ARG A 694 -21.75 -19.68 -14.97
N SER A 695 -21.14 -19.44 -13.81
CA SER A 695 -21.85 -19.27 -12.53
C SER A 695 -21.21 -18.20 -11.68
N LEU A 696 -21.99 -17.47 -10.89
CA LEU A 696 -21.47 -16.58 -9.86
C LEU A 696 -21.09 -17.40 -8.62
N LEU A 697 -19.92 -17.14 -8.05
CA LEU A 697 -19.50 -17.67 -6.75
C LEU A 697 -19.85 -16.61 -5.70
N HIS A 698 -20.89 -16.89 -4.90
CA HIS A 698 -21.22 -16.05 -3.76
C HIS A 698 -20.19 -16.30 -2.66
N VAL A 699 -19.24 -15.38 -2.56
CA VAL A 699 -18.29 -15.31 -1.46
C VAL A 699 -18.86 -14.28 -0.48
N ALA A 700 -19.36 -14.75 0.67
CA ALA A 700 -19.92 -13.91 1.73
C ALA A 700 -18.82 -13.18 2.51
#